data_AF-A0A4R1JSU4-F1
#
_entry.id   AF-A0A4R1JSU4-F1
#
_cell.length_a   1.000
_cell.length_b   1.000
_cell.length_c   1.000
_cell.angle_alpha   90.00
_cell.angle_beta   90.00
_cell.angle_gamma   90.00
#
_symmetry.space_group_name_H-M   'P 1'
#
loop_
_entity.id
_entity.type
_entity.pdbx_description
1 polymer ?
#
loop_
_entity_poly.entity_id
_entity_poly.type
_entity_poly.pdbx_seq_one_letter_code
_entity_poly.pdbx_strand_id
1 'polypeptide(L)'
;MKRIFLSKLFLVSSVALLFVCGIIYACADGDDWDYFGYNSNFTPETFADKSYSPLFLSGAIFYGIGFDREHNSRFNEDIQTDWENYLKGKVDAATVSHFLIGDEIKDYYANKDKVSANKTEITQLHAFYKTKKENQTSLKWGKKISLKDPKVKSFIEFLYLAQKIETVSISDNYWSYDPVVAKTFKDLKMIQSIENVYNTSSDSFLKNRYWFLTMKAYFYSNNKQKAILFFNKTESSVAKNTLYYRALAYVAGINYQQKKYATSNYLYALVFDKCPEMRIVTAYSFHPKNEADWTKSLAMAKNNKEKAALWAVHGYYKDERQAIEKIYELDPKSEHLNYLLTRLINKQEQNINNSFAVKTNSDDYSSPSVSQTVAENRAENQAKFDKKAFDLVVKIAAAGNTERPYLWDISLGYLQTLKGDFANADSNFNKAEKTLPKTELAGYQLRLLRFVNNMSKIDKLTDKNEKTILADLNWLYYELPKTYKEQEFRYQNAVSWSKNYLAALYKAKANPVMVELFGGDSHANPYYWSGGNSFYDDEKNLLDMKTFLAKPNKTEIEKIAFGIYSLKLKDINNFQAVQATFKNKIPEAIAFIQQTDSVQNYQFLGNPFNGNIKDCHDCEHAAYQKKKYSQLEFLNTIKAMQDKLAQKEDVYTNSLLLGNAFYNISHFGNGRTFYEISIVGYGSSPYSFRDSMKKMITNCDLPKMYYQKAFEAATTKEQKAKCVYLLSKCERNEFYNNKYSNVTNWWSVEDDKINFTAWNGFKALKKEYSDTKYYQDVIAECGYFNTYISQ
;
A
#
# COMPACT_ATOMS: atom_id res chain seq x y z
N MET A 1 24.14 -5.81 -49.54
CA MET A 1 23.34 -4.95 -48.64
C MET A 1 22.45 -5.69 -47.62
N LYS A 2 22.03 -6.96 -47.81
CA LYS A 2 21.13 -7.66 -46.87
C LYS A 2 21.75 -8.09 -45.52
N ARG A 3 23.05 -8.36 -45.42
CA ARG A 3 23.68 -8.87 -44.16
C ARG A 3 23.93 -7.81 -43.08
N ILE A 4 24.13 -6.55 -43.45
CA ILE A 4 24.41 -5.46 -42.50
C ILE A 4 23.10 -4.93 -41.86
N PHE A 5 21.97 -5.09 -42.55
CA PHE A 5 20.67 -4.65 -42.06
C PHE A 5 20.10 -5.60 -40.98
N LEU A 6 20.33 -6.91 -41.13
CA LEU A 6 19.89 -7.94 -40.17
C LEU A 6 20.64 -7.88 -38.82
N SER A 7 21.93 -7.56 -38.80
CA SER A 7 22.67 -7.45 -37.53
C SER A 7 22.27 -6.20 -36.74
N LYS A 8 21.95 -5.10 -37.41
CA LYS A 8 21.41 -3.89 -36.77
C LYS A 8 19.98 -4.10 -36.26
N LEU A 9 19.14 -4.83 -36.99
CA LEU A 9 17.79 -5.17 -36.52
C LEU A 9 17.83 -6.07 -35.28
N PHE A 10 18.74 -7.04 -35.23
CA PHE A 10 18.92 -7.93 -34.08
C PHE A 10 19.43 -7.18 -32.84
N LEU A 11 20.35 -6.22 -33.02
CA LEU A 11 20.85 -5.40 -31.91
C LEU A 11 19.76 -4.45 -31.36
N VAL A 12 18.95 -3.85 -32.24
CA VAL A 12 17.84 -2.97 -31.85
C VAL A 12 16.71 -3.76 -31.18
N SER A 13 16.38 -4.96 -31.65
CA SER A 13 15.37 -5.82 -31.02
C SER A 13 15.88 -6.46 -29.71
N SER A 14 17.17 -6.73 -29.57
CA SER A 14 17.76 -7.20 -28.31
C SER A 14 17.80 -6.11 -27.25
N VAL A 15 18.10 -4.86 -27.65
CA VAL A 15 18.06 -3.70 -26.74
C VAL A 15 16.62 -3.34 -26.38
N ALA A 16 15.67 -3.43 -27.32
CA ALA A 16 14.24 -3.25 -27.04
C ALA A 16 13.70 -4.34 -26.10
N LEU A 17 14.07 -5.62 -26.26
CA LEU A 17 13.68 -6.68 -25.33
C LEU A 17 14.30 -6.52 -23.94
N LEU A 18 15.55 -6.06 -23.84
CA LEU A 18 16.20 -5.79 -22.55
C LEU A 18 15.61 -4.56 -21.85
N PHE A 19 15.17 -3.54 -22.59
CA PHE A 19 14.41 -2.42 -22.01
C PHE A 19 12.98 -2.82 -21.66
N VAL A 20 12.28 -3.65 -22.44
CA VAL A 20 10.93 -4.11 -22.09
C VAL A 20 10.95 -5.03 -20.87
N CYS A 21 11.91 -5.94 -20.74
CA CYS A 21 12.06 -6.76 -19.52
C CYS A 21 12.58 -5.96 -18.31
N GLY A 22 13.32 -4.86 -18.52
CA GLY A 22 13.78 -3.97 -17.45
C GLY A 22 12.75 -2.92 -17.01
N ILE A 23 11.84 -2.50 -17.89
CA ILE A 23 10.83 -1.48 -17.64
C ILE A 23 9.54 -2.09 -17.05
N ILE A 24 9.24 -3.36 -17.32
CA ILE A 24 8.07 -4.02 -16.70
C ILE A 24 8.19 -4.13 -15.16
N TYR A 25 9.41 -4.04 -14.61
CA TYR A 25 9.62 -3.99 -13.15
C TYR A 25 9.71 -2.56 -12.57
N ALA A 26 9.81 -1.52 -13.41
CA ALA A 26 10.04 -0.14 -12.98
C ALA A 26 8.78 0.76 -13.06
N CYS A 27 7.69 0.26 -13.64
CA CYS A 27 6.40 0.96 -13.71
C CYS A 27 5.23 0.05 -13.29
N ALA A 28 5.41 -0.73 -12.23
CA ALA A 28 4.27 -1.06 -11.39
C ALA A 28 4.19 0.05 -10.35
N ASP A 29 3.27 1.00 -10.55
CA ASP A 29 2.67 1.81 -9.48
C ASP A 29 1.91 0.85 -8.54
N GLY A 30 2.65 -0.08 -7.93
CA GLY A 30 2.20 -0.78 -6.75
C GLY A 30 2.34 0.24 -5.65
N ASP A 31 1.25 0.96 -5.38
CA ASP A 31 1.12 1.85 -4.23
C ASP A 31 1.85 1.27 -3.01
N ASP A 32 2.39 2.16 -2.16
CA ASP A 32 3.19 1.98 -0.93
C ASP A 32 2.67 0.96 0.14
N TRP A 33 1.69 0.13 -0.21
CA TRP A 33 1.07 -0.91 0.57
C TRP A 33 1.78 -2.22 0.27
N ASP A 34 2.43 -2.82 1.27
CA ASP A 34 2.96 -4.17 1.16
C ASP A 34 1.80 -5.15 0.90
N TYR A 35 1.54 -5.41 -0.39
CA TYR A 35 0.47 -6.30 -0.89
C TYR A 35 0.48 -7.65 -0.18
N PHE A 36 1.63 -8.07 0.37
CA PHE A 36 1.83 -9.37 1.01
C PHE A 36 1.46 -9.40 2.49
N GLY A 37 1.40 -8.26 3.17
CA GLY A 37 0.93 -8.18 4.56
C GLY A 37 -0.54 -8.57 4.70
N TYR A 38 -1.36 -8.31 3.67
CA TYR A 38 -2.81 -8.50 3.71
C TYR A 38 -3.32 -9.69 2.88
N ASN A 39 -2.51 -10.25 1.98
CA ASN A 39 -2.91 -11.31 1.04
C ASN A 39 -2.29 -12.69 1.34
N SER A 40 -2.00 -12.96 2.62
CA SER A 40 -1.51 -14.27 3.06
C SER A 40 -2.16 -14.72 4.38
N ASN A 41 -2.33 -16.04 4.58
CA ASN A 41 -2.73 -16.65 5.86
C ASN A 41 -1.53 -17.20 6.63
N PHE A 42 -0.32 -17.12 6.08
CA PHE A 42 0.87 -17.71 6.69
C PHE A 42 1.84 -16.61 7.13
N THR A 43 1.95 -16.43 8.45
CA THR A 43 2.70 -15.35 9.09
C THR A 43 4.17 -15.76 9.34
N PRO A 44 5.13 -15.31 8.52
CA PRO A 44 6.55 -15.67 8.66
C PRO A 44 7.17 -15.23 10.00
N GLU A 45 6.71 -14.11 10.56
CA GLU A 45 7.14 -13.55 11.85
C GLU A 45 6.95 -14.54 13.02
N THR A 46 6.04 -15.50 12.87
CA THR A 46 5.82 -16.57 13.85
C THR A 46 7.01 -17.52 13.97
N PHE A 47 7.75 -17.72 12.87
CA PHE A 47 8.60 -18.90 12.69
C PHE A 47 10.03 -18.60 12.27
N ALA A 48 10.28 -17.47 11.61
CA ALA A 48 11.61 -17.05 11.21
C ALA A 48 12.18 -16.04 12.21
N ASP A 49 13.50 -16.06 12.39
CA ASP A 49 14.18 -15.07 13.22
C ASP A 49 13.92 -13.64 12.68
N LYS A 50 13.67 -12.69 13.59
CA LYS A 50 13.32 -11.30 13.29
C LYS A 50 14.30 -10.62 12.33
N SER A 51 15.57 -11.00 12.36
CA SER A 51 16.58 -10.43 11.47
C SER A 51 16.43 -10.86 9.99
N TYR A 52 15.55 -11.82 9.68
CA TYR A 52 15.14 -12.12 8.30
C TYR A 52 13.89 -11.36 7.86
N SER A 53 13.20 -10.60 8.72
CA SER A 53 11.93 -9.95 8.37
C SER A 53 11.97 -9.15 7.06
N PRO A 54 13.00 -8.32 6.79
CA PRO A 54 13.10 -7.61 5.50
C PRO A 54 13.19 -8.51 4.26
N LEU A 55 13.47 -9.80 4.45
CA LEU A 55 13.66 -10.79 3.38
C LEU A 55 12.44 -11.72 3.23
N PHE A 56 11.34 -11.48 3.95
CA PHE A 56 10.08 -12.17 3.69
C PHE A 56 9.54 -11.81 2.29
N LEU A 57 8.58 -12.59 1.81
CA LEU A 57 8.01 -12.36 0.47
C LEU A 57 7.33 -10.98 0.44
N SER A 58 7.72 -10.14 -0.53
CA SER A 58 7.17 -8.80 -0.72
C SER A 58 7.19 -8.43 -2.21
N GLY A 59 6.38 -7.43 -2.56
CA GLY A 59 6.34 -6.83 -3.89
C GLY A 59 7.43 -5.77 -4.06
N ALA A 60 7.94 -5.26 -2.95
CA ALA A 60 9.10 -4.38 -2.91
C ALA A 60 10.41 -5.18 -2.84
N ILE A 61 11.55 -4.47 -2.88
CA ILE A 61 12.88 -5.09 -2.76
C ILE A 61 13.06 -5.72 -1.38
N PHE A 62 12.52 -5.10 -0.33
CA PHE A 62 12.54 -5.61 1.05
C PHE A 62 11.16 -5.45 1.71
N TYR A 63 10.69 -6.49 2.36
CA TYR A 63 9.44 -6.53 3.11
C TYR A 63 9.41 -5.48 4.23
N GLY A 64 8.28 -4.77 4.37
CA GLY A 64 8.05 -3.75 5.40
C GLY A 64 8.86 -2.45 5.31
N ILE A 65 10.02 -2.43 4.62
CA ILE A 65 10.90 -1.25 4.53
C ILE A 65 11.07 -0.70 3.10
N GLY A 66 10.68 -1.48 2.09
CA GLY A 66 10.78 -1.15 0.67
C GLY A 66 12.20 -1.20 0.14
N PHE A 67 13.09 -0.39 0.71
CA PHE A 67 14.52 -0.29 0.40
C PHE A 67 15.32 -0.03 1.69
N ASP A 68 16.65 -0.21 1.62
CA ASP A 68 17.52 0.10 2.75
C ASP A 68 17.55 1.61 3.01
N ARG A 69 17.01 2.05 4.16
CA ARG A 69 16.92 3.46 4.55
C ARG A 69 17.85 3.82 5.71
N GLU A 70 18.44 2.84 6.37
CA GLU A 70 19.16 3.00 7.64
C GLU A 70 20.69 3.09 7.46
N HIS A 71 21.16 3.50 6.29
CA HIS A 71 22.59 3.55 5.96
C HIS A 71 23.44 4.32 6.98
N ASN A 72 22.87 5.40 7.56
CA ASN A 72 23.57 6.28 8.50
C ASN A 72 23.29 5.95 9.97
N SER A 73 22.25 5.16 10.28
CA SER A 73 21.73 5.00 11.66
C SER A 73 21.71 3.58 12.19
N ARG A 74 21.86 2.55 11.34
CA ARG A 74 21.65 1.14 11.71
C ARG A 74 22.41 0.67 12.95
N PHE A 75 23.60 1.20 13.19
CA PHE A 75 24.49 0.79 14.27
C PHE A 75 24.54 1.80 15.43
N ASN A 76 23.62 2.77 15.47
CA ASN A 76 23.67 3.83 16.49
C ASN A 76 23.53 3.26 17.90
N GLU A 77 22.57 2.36 18.12
CA GLU A 77 22.35 1.72 19.42
C GLU A 77 23.54 0.86 19.85
N ASP A 78 24.08 0.03 18.94
CA ASP A 78 25.27 -0.79 19.19
C ASP A 78 26.48 0.06 19.58
N ILE A 79 26.75 1.11 18.80
CA ILE A 79 27.91 1.98 18.99
C ILE A 79 27.76 2.78 20.30
N GLN A 80 26.56 3.27 20.61
CA GLN A 80 26.28 3.96 21.85
C GLN A 80 26.54 3.03 23.05
N THR A 81 25.92 1.84 23.04
CA THR A 81 26.05 0.83 24.11
C THR A 81 27.52 0.43 24.34
N ASP A 82 28.27 0.23 23.26
CA ASP A 82 29.70 -0.07 23.31
C ASP A 82 30.50 1.01 24.06
N TRP A 83 30.29 2.29 23.72
CA TRP A 83 31.01 3.40 24.32
C TRP A 83 30.58 3.67 25.76
N GLU A 84 29.30 3.53 26.09
CA GLU A 84 28.80 3.62 27.46
C GLU A 84 29.48 2.56 28.35
N ASN A 85 29.53 1.31 27.88
CA ASN A 85 30.21 0.22 28.57
C ASN A 85 31.71 0.48 28.76
N TYR A 86 32.39 1.04 27.76
CA TYR A 86 33.81 1.39 27.88
C TYR A 86 34.07 2.51 28.88
N LEU A 87 33.21 3.54 28.87
CA LEU A 87 33.32 4.72 29.73
C LEU A 87 32.90 4.43 31.17
N LYS A 88 32.12 3.37 31.44
CA LYS A 88 31.73 2.90 32.79
C LYS A 88 31.13 4.02 33.66
N GLY A 89 30.20 4.79 33.11
CA GLY A 89 29.50 5.87 33.82
C GLY A 89 30.32 7.15 34.05
N LYS A 90 31.57 7.23 33.57
CA LYS A 90 32.39 8.47 33.61
C LYS A 90 31.84 9.59 32.70
N VAL A 91 31.00 9.20 31.76
CA VAL A 91 30.19 10.07 30.89
C VAL A 91 28.81 9.44 30.92
N ASP A 92 27.78 10.24 31.16
CA ASP A 92 26.39 9.78 31.16
C ASP A 92 25.91 9.45 29.73
N ALA A 93 24.89 8.59 29.63
CA ALA A 93 24.36 8.10 28.35
C ALA A 93 23.92 9.25 27.41
N ALA A 94 23.30 10.30 27.94
CA ALA A 94 22.87 11.44 27.12
C ALA A 94 24.06 12.20 26.53
N THR A 95 25.13 12.38 27.31
CA THR A 95 26.37 12.97 26.81
C THR A 95 27.09 12.07 25.79
N VAL A 96 27.09 10.75 25.99
CA VAL A 96 27.65 9.80 25.01
C VAL A 96 26.89 9.87 23.69
N SER A 97 25.55 9.84 23.74
CA SER A 97 24.66 9.95 22.58
C SER A 97 24.86 11.29 21.84
N HIS A 98 24.93 12.41 22.58
CA HIS A 98 25.21 13.73 22.00
C HIS A 98 26.51 13.75 21.18
N PHE A 99 27.59 13.19 21.73
CA PHE A 99 28.89 13.20 21.04
C PHE A 99 28.97 12.20 19.87
N LEU A 100 28.29 11.06 19.95
CA LEU A 100 28.30 10.02 18.90
C LEU A 100 27.34 10.30 17.76
N ILE A 101 26.08 10.60 18.09
CA ILE A 101 24.96 10.65 17.15
C ILE A 101 24.63 12.12 16.83
N GLY A 102 24.65 12.98 17.85
CA GLY A 102 24.25 14.38 17.74
C GLY A 102 22.75 14.60 17.96
N ASP A 103 22.30 15.84 17.82
CA ASP A 103 20.89 16.20 18.00
C ASP A 103 20.04 15.62 16.86
N GLU A 104 18.82 15.18 17.20
CA GLU A 104 17.81 14.79 16.21
C GLU A 104 17.49 15.96 15.28
N ILE A 105 17.79 15.81 13.98
CA ILE A 105 17.44 16.82 12.99
C ILE A 105 15.96 16.66 12.66
N LYS A 106 15.10 17.39 13.38
CA LYS A 106 13.64 17.39 13.17
C LYS A 106 13.21 17.89 11.79
N ASP A 107 14.08 18.62 11.10
CA ASP A 107 13.77 19.25 9.81
C ASP A 107 15.03 19.27 8.91
N TYR A 108 15.20 18.19 8.12
CA TYR A 108 16.42 17.94 7.33
C TYR A 108 16.71 19.07 6.34
N TYR A 109 15.69 19.57 5.63
CA TYR A 109 15.88 20.61 4.61
C TYR A 109 16.30 21.96 5.18
N ALA A 110 15.80 22.32 6.36
CA ALA A 110 16.15 23.58 7.03
C ALA A 110 17.56 23.57 7.66
N ASN A 111 18.17 22.39 7.80
CA ASN A 111 19.42 22.21 8.55
C ASN A 111 20.52 21.45 7.78
N LYS A 112 20.31 21.07 6.51
CA LYS A 112 21.27 20.30 5.70
C LYS A 112 22.67 20.91 5.61
N ASP A 113 22.78 22.24 5.66
CA ASP A 113 24.04 22.98 5.53
C ASP A 113 24.66 23.37 6.89
N LYS A 114 23.99 23.06 8.02
CA LYS A 114 24.49 23.40 9.35
C LYS A 114 25.39 22.29 9.88
N VAL A 115 26.61 22.65 10.26
CA VAL A 115 27.49 21.75 11.01
C VAL A 115 26.88 21.51 12.39
N SER A 116 26.61 20.25 12.71
CA SER A 116 26.05 19.86 14.02
C SER A 116 26.96 20.30 15.16
N ALA A 117 26.36 20.80 16.26
CA ALA A 117 27.08 21.38 17.37
C ALA A 117 28.12 20.41 17.96
N ASN A 118 27.76 19.12 18.07
CA ASN A 118 28.65 18.07 18.57
C ASN A 118 29.98 17.97 17.78
N LYS A 119 29.97 18.05 16.45
CA LYS A 119 31.19 17.97 15.61
C LYS A 119 32.15 19.15 15.86
N THR A 120 31.59 20.33 16.04
CA THR A 120 32.36 21.53 16.42
C THR A 120 32.97 21.37 17.82
N GLU A 121 32.18 20.86 18.77
CA GLU A 121 32.61 20.63 20.15
C GLU A 121 33.71 19.58 20.24
N ILE A 122 33.59 18.45 19.54
CA ILE A 122 34.63 17.40 19.44
C ILE A 122 35.95 18.00 18.94
N THR A 123 35.89 18.86 17.91
CA THR A 123 37.07 19.53 17.35
C THR A 123 37.74 20.44 18.37
N GLN A 124 36.96 21.21 19.13
CA GLN A 124 37.48 22.12 20.15
C GLN A 124 38.03 21.40 21.38
N LEU A 125 37.39 20.29 21.80
CA LEU A 125 37.91 19.43 22.88
C LEU A 125 39.23 18.75 22.46
N HIS A 126 39.32 18.28 21.22
CA HIS A 126 40.58 17.75 20.69
C HIS A 126 41.69 18.81 20.65
N ALA A 127 41.37 20.06 20.26
CA ALA A 127 42.32 21.18 20.30
C ALA A 127 42.81 21.49 21.73
N PHE A 128 41.93 21.40 22.73
CA PHE A 128 42.31 21.50 24.15
C PHE A 128 43.29 20.38 24.53
N TYR A 129 43.03 19.12 24.14
CA TYR A 129 43.95 18.02 24.45
C TYR A 129 45.34 18.18 23.81
N LYS A 130 45.40 18.77 22.61
CA LYS A 130 46.64 18.98 21.85
C LYS A 130 47.46 20.17 22.37
N THR A 131 46.80 21.28 22.73
CA THR A 131 47.47 22.55 23.08
C THR A 131 47.55 22.81 24.58
N LYS A 132 46.76 22.08 25.38
CA LYS A 132 46.53 22.31 26.82
C LYS A 132 45.96 23.69 27.16
N LYS A 133 45.42 24.43 26.17
CA LYS A 133 44.78 25.73 26.36
C LYS A 133 43.26 25.57 26.45
N GLU A 134 42.67 26.16 27.49
CA GLU A 134 41.22 26.17 27.68
C GLU A 134 40.51 26.97 26.58
N ASN A 135 39.30 26.53 26.23
CA ASN A 135 38.39 27.21 25.32
C ASN A 135 36.95 27.10 25.84
N GLN A 136 36.01 27.80 25.21
CA GLN A 136 34.61 27.83 25.66
C GLN A 136 34.01 26.41 25.79
N THR A 137 34.32 25.50 24.87
CA THR A 137 33.83 24.12 24.91
C THR A 137 34.48 23.29 26.01
N SER A 138 35.79 23.43 26.25
CA SER A 138 36.46 22.72 27.34
C SER A 138 35.96 23.19 28.71
N LEU A 139 35.64 24.48 28.87
CA LEU A 139 35.04 25.03 30.09
C LEU A 139 33.58 24.56 30.27
N LYS A 140 32.80 24.49 29.18
CA LYS A 140 31.42 23.97 29.19
C LYS A 140 31.39 22.51 29.62
N TRP A 141 32.15 21.65 28.94
CA TRP A 141 32.10 20.22 29.16
C TRP A 141 32.95 19.75 30.35
N GLY A 142 33.99 20.49 30.73
CA GLY A 142 34.79 20.20 31.94
C GLY A 142 33.99 20.24 33.24
N LYS A 143 32.80 20.87 33.24
CA LYS A 143 31.83 20.84 34.35
C LYS A 143 30.98 19.57 34.39
N LYS A 144 30.84 18.87 33.27
CA LYS A 144 29.95 17.70 33.10
C LYS A 144 30.72 16.38 33.03
N ILE A 145 31.91 16.38 32.45
CA ILE A 145 32.74 15.19 32.25
C ILE A 145 34.18 15.46 32.70
N SER A 146 34.85 14.43 33.22
CA SER A 146 36.25 14.54 33.63
C SER A 146 37.18 14.56 32.42
N LEU A 147 37.55 15.75 31.94
CA LEU A 147 38.49 15.92 30.82
C LEU A 147 39.94 15.49 31.16
N LYS A 148 40.24 15.12 32.41
CA LYS A 148 41.54 14.54 32.77
C LYS A 148 41.53 13.02 32.68
N ASP A 149 40.36 12.39 32.55
CA ASP A 149 40.25 10.94 32.50
C ASP A 149 40.82 10.39 31.17
N PRO A 150 41.72 9.40 31.22
CA PRO A 150 42.31 8.83 30.00
C PRO A 150 41.28 8.26 29.02
N LYS A 151 40.17 7.67 29.50
CA LYS A 151 39.14 7.09 28.63
C LYS A 151 38.30 8.16 27.96
N VAL A 152 37.97 9.23 28.69
CA VAL A 152 37.27 10.40 28.13
C VAL A 152 38.12 11.05 27.05
N LYS A 153 39.44 11.21 27.29
CA LYS A 153 40.37 11.68 26.27
C LYS A 153 40.37 10.78 25.04
N SER A 154 40.53 9.45 25.21
CA SER A 154 40.52 8.50 24.08
C SER A 154 39.20 8.49 23.32
N PHE A 155 38.07 8.67 23.99
CA PHE A 155 36.76 8.81 23.34
C PHE A 155 36.72 10.02 22.42
N ILE A 156 37.08 11.21 22.91
CA ILE A 156 37.12 12.43 22.09
C ILE A 156 38.14 12.33 20.95
N GLU A 157 39.32 11.75 21.21
CA GLU A 157 40.34 11.54 20.16
C GLU A 157 39.83 10.59 19.06
N PHE A 158 39.14 9.50 19.44
CA PHE A 158 38.53 8.60 18.46
C PHE A 158 37.46 9.32 17.63
N LEU A 159 36.53 10.04 18.28
CA LEU A 159 35.47 10.78 17.59
C LEU A 159 36.03 11.82 16.64
N TYR A 160 37.08 12.54 17.06
CA TYR A 160 37.74 13.52 16.22
C TYR A 160 38.28 12.92 14.92
N LEU A 161 38.82 11.71 14.97
CA LEU A 161 39.31 10.99 13.79
C LEU A 161 38.15 10.41 12.97
N ALA A 162 37.15 9.83 13.63
CA ALA A 162 35.97 9.26 12.99
C ALA A 162 35.19 10.29 12.16
N GLN A 163 34.93 11.49 12.72
CA GLN A 163 34.22 12.55 12.02
C GLN A 163 34.94 13.04 10.74
N LYS A 164 36.29 12.87 10.65
CA LYS A 164 37.01 13.18 9.41
C LYS A 164 36.65 12.22 8.30
N ILE A 165 36.52 10.93 8.61
CA ILE A 165 36.09 9.91 7.65
C ILE A 165 34.60 10.05 7.31
N GLU A 166 33.77 10.48 8.26
CA GLU A 166 32.34 10.72 8.04
C GLU A 166 32.02 11.71 6.91
N THR A 167 32.89 12.70 6.69
CA THR A 167 32.74 13.67 5.60
C THR A 167 32.58 13.04 4.22
N VAL A 168 33.03 11.79 4.06
CA VAL A 168 32.93 11.04 2.80
C VAL A 168 32.14 9.73 2.92
N SER A 169 31.74 9.32 4.14
CA SER A 169 31.03 8.06 4.36
C SER A 169 29.53 8.20 4.59
N ILE A 170 29.06 9.41 4.91
CA ILE A 170 27.64 9.70 5.09
C ILE A 170 27.05 10.06 3.72
N SER A 171 25.97 9.37 3.35
CA SER A 171 25.18 9.73 2.18
C SER A 171 24.14 10.77 2.56
N ASP A 172 23.94 11.74 1.67
CA ASP A 172 22.77 12.60 1.70
C ASP A 172 21.56 11.73 1.32
N ASN A 173 20.47 11.84 2.07
CA ASN A 173 19.29 11.03 1.86
C ASN A 173 18.47 11.74 0.77
N TYR A 174 18.56 11.32 -0.50
CA TYR A 174 17.60 11.85 -1.47
C TYR A 174 17.40 11.03 -2.74
N TRP A 175 16.13 10.96 -3.11
CA TRP A 175 15.60 10.56 -4.39
C TRP A 175 16.00 11.62 -5.43
N SER A 176 17.18 11.47 -6.03
CA SER A 176 17.71 12.38 -7.07
C SER A 176 17.87 11.64 -8.39
N TYR A 177 17.45 12.26 -9.48
CA TYR A 177 17.71 11.78 -10.83
C TYR A 177 19.18 11.93 -11.24
N ASP A 178 19.93 12.78 -10.54
CA ASP A 178 21.36 12.98 -10.79
C ASP A 178 22.20 11.89 -10.11
N PRO A 179 23.23 11.34 -10.78
CA PRO A 179 24.10 10.34 -10.20
C PRO A 179 24.86 10.91 -9.00
N VAL A 180 24.74 10.24 -7.85
CA VAL A 180 25.49 10.62 -6.63
C VAL A 180 26.97 10.41 -6.86
N VAL A 181 27.75 11.49 -6.86
CA VAL A 181 29.21 11.43 -6.98
C VAL A 181 29.80 10.87 -5.68
N ALA A 182 30.45 9.71 -5.77
CA ALA A 182 31.13 9.10 -4.63
C ALA A 182 32.24 10.03 -4.08
N LYS A 183 32.13 10.39 -2.80
CA LYS A 183 33.13 11.21 -2.09
C LYS A 183 34.36 10.35 -1.76
N THR A 184 35.56 10.94 -1.89
CA THR A 184 36.85 10.24 -1.63
C THR A 184 37.61 10.91 -0.50
N PHE A 185 38.07 10.13 0.48
CA PHE A 185 39.01 10.58 1.50
C PHE A 185 40.43 10.69 0.93
N LYS A 186 40.95 11.92 0.79
CA LYS A 186 42.24 12.19 0.12
C LYS A 186 43.44 12.26 1.07
N ASP A 187 43.23 12.37 2.38
CA ASP A 187 44.32 12.57 3.36
C ASP A 187 45.00 11.25 3.75
N LEU A 188 45.99 10.83 2.95
CA LEU A 188 46.78 9.63 3.20
C LEU A 188 47.59 9.69 4.50
N LYS A 189 48.07 10.88 4.89
CA LYS A 189 48.84 11.05 6.14
C LYS A 189 47.95 10.79 7.35
N MET A 190 46.70 11.26 7.30
CA MET A 190 45.72 10.96 8.33
C MET A 190 45.40 9.47 8.42
N ILE A 191 45.23 8.77 7.28
CA ILE A 191 45.01 7.32 7.28
C ILE A 191 46.19 6.59 7.96
N GLN A 192 47.43 6.95 7.62
CA GLN A 192 48.63 6.38 8.24
C GLN A 192 48.70 6.68 9.74
N SER A 193 48.29 7.88 10.17
CA SER A 193 48.20 8.24 11.59
C SER A 193 47.21 7.33 12.34
N ILE A 194 46.01 7.11 11.78
CA ILE A 194 44.99 6.21 12.36
C ILE A 194 45.52 4.77 12.44
N GLU A 195 46.15 4.28 11.37
CA GLU A 195 46.79 2.95 11.36
C GLU A 195 47.90 2.82 12.42
N ASN A 196 48.70 3.87 12.62
CA ASN A 196 49.73 3.88 13.66
C ASN A 196 49.12 3.82 15.07
N VAL A 197 47.99 4.49 15.31
CA VAL A 197 47.26 4.37 16.58
C VAL A 197 46.77 2.94 16.79
N TYR A 198 46.23 2.28 15.76
CA TYR A 198 45.88 0.86 15.84
C TYR A 198 47.09 -0.02 16.21
N ASN A 199 48.24 0.18 15.56
CA ASN A 199 49.43 -0.63 15.79
C ASN A 199 50.02 -0.46 17.21
N THR A 200 49.85 0.73 17.81
CA THR A 200 50.43 1.08 19.12
C THR A 200 49.45 0.97 20.28
N SER A 201 48.15 0.86 20.01
CA SER A 201 47.12 0.73 21.06
C SER A 201 47.20 -0.64 21.75
N SER A 202 47.26 -0.62 23.08
CA SER A 202 47.23 -1.80 23.96
C SER A 202 45.83 -2.12 24.50
N ASP A 203 44.94 -1.13 24.57
CA ASP A 203 43.55 -1.30 25.01
C ASP A 203 42.76 -2.04 23.93
N SER A 204 42.19 -3.21 24.27
CA SER A 204 41.52 -4.08 23.30
C SER A 204 40.28 -3.44 22.68
N PHE A 205 39.53 -2.64 23.44
CA PHE A 205 38.35 -1.93 22.97
C PHE A 205 38.72 -0.86 21.95
N LEU A 206 39.69 -0.01 22.27
CA LEU A 206 40.18 1.04 21.37
C LEU A 206 40.86 0.42 20.14
N LYS A 207 41.69 -0.59 20.32
CA LYS A 207 42.39 -1.26 19.23
C LYS A 207 41.43 -1.82 18.19
N ASN A 208 40.33 -2.46 18.59
CA ASN A 208 39.31 -2.96 17.66
C ASN A 208 38.60 -1.82 16.88
N ARG A 209 38.35 -0.68 17.53
CA ARG A 209 37.70 0.48 16.89
C ARG A 209 38.63 1.23 15.95
N TYR A 210 39.90 1.40 16.32
CA TYR A 210 40.91 1.95 15.42
C TYR A 210 41.18 1.02 14.24
N TRP A 211 41.17 -0.30 14.45
CA TRP A 211 41.24 -1.28 13.34
C TRP A 211 40.11 -1.08 12.33
N PHE A 212 38.87 -0.96 12.81
CA PHE A 212 37.72 -0.71 11.94
C PHE A 212 37.79 0.68 11.27
N LEU A 213 38.23 1.71 12.00
CA LEU A 213 38.39 3.04 11.45
C LEU A 213 39.46 3.08 10.35
N THR A 214 40.58 2.37 10.52
CA THR A 214 41.60 2.17 9.47
C THR A 214 41.00 1.49 8.24
N MET A 215 40.23 0.42 8.41
CA MET A 215 39.51 -0.27 7.32
C MET A 215 38.58 0.68 6.56
N LYS A 216 37.74 1.42 7.29
CA LYS A 216 36.80 2.40 6.74
C LYS A 216 37.55 3.52 5.98
N ALA A 217 38.63 4.04 6.56
CA ALA A 217 39.42 5.11 5.96
C ALA A 217 40.08 4.66 4.65
N TYR A 218 40.63 3.44 4.59
CA TYR A 218 41.16 2.90 3.33
C TYR A 218 40.05 2.64 2.28
N PHE A 219 38.89 2.12 2.68
CA PHE A 219 37.76 1.85 1.78
C PHE A 219 37.25 3.11 1.06
N TYR A 220 37.13 4.23 1.78
CA TYR A 220 36.70 5.52 1.20
C TYR A 220 37.86 6.32 0.55
N SER A 221 39.09 5.80 0.56
CA SER A 221 40.24 6.47 -0.05
C SER A 221 40.42 6.09 -1.52
N ASN A 222 41.36 6.76 -2.20
CA ASN A 222 41.85 6.33 -3.52
C ASN A 222 42.67 5.02 -3.45
N ASN A 223 43.09 4.56 -2.26
CA ASN A 223 43.91 3.37 -2.09
C ASN A 223 43.10 2.20 -1.50
N LYS A 224 42.01 1.83 -2.17
CA LYS A 224 41.12 0.74 -1.74
C LYS A 224 41.83 -0.61 -1.63
N GLN A 225 42.87 -0.85 -2.44
CA GLN A 225 43.64 -2.10 -2.37
C GLN A 225 44.34 -2.28 -1.02
N LYS A 226 44.77 -1.19 -0.37
CA LYS A 226 45.33 -1.27 0.99
C LYS A 226 44.31 -1.76 2.03
N ALA A 227 43.01 -1.54 1.84
CA ALA A 227 42.01 -2.10 2.76
C ALA A 227 42.05 -3.64 2.73
N ILE A 228 42.14 -4.26 1.56
CA ILE A 228 42.27 -5.72 1.42
C ILE A 228 43.56 -6.22 2.07
N LEU A 229 44.69 -5.56 1.79
CA LEU A 229 45.98 -5.96 2.34
C LEU A 229 46.02 -5.83 3.87
N PHE A 230 45.49 -4.73 4.42
CA PHE A 230 45.40 -4.51 5.85
C PHE A 230 44.47 -5.54 6.51
N PHE A 231 43.29 -5.80 5.94
CA PHE A 231 42.37 -6.82 6.42
C PHE A 231 43.04 -8.19 6.48
N ASN A 232 43.58 -8.69 5.35
CA ASN A 232 44.20 -10.01 5.29
C ASN A 232 45.37 -10.18 6.26
N LYS A 233 46.14 -9.11 6.53
CA LYS A 233 47.25 -9.13 7.49
C LYS A 233 46.77 -9.23 8.94
N THR A 234 45.57 -8.73 9.25
CA THR A 234 45.14 -8.47 10.63
C THR A 234 43.89 -9.26 11.04
N GLU A 235 43.17 -9.86 10.11
CA GLU A 235 41.86 -10.48 10.38
C GLU A 235 41.90 -11.61 11.42
N SER A 236 43.03 -12.32 11.54
CA SER A 236 43.19 -13.42 12.48
C SER A 236 43.41 -12.97 13.92
N SER A 237 43.79 -11.71 14.15
CA SER A 237 44.10 -11.16 15.48
C SER A 237 43.01 -10.25 16.03
N VAL A 238 41.89 -10.08 15.32
CA VAL A 238 40.77 -9.24 15.72
C VAL A 238 39.54 -10.06 16.09
N ALA A 239 38.74 -9.55 17.03
CA ALA A 239 37.49 -10.17 17.42
C ALA A 239 36.48 -10.16 16.27
N LYS A 240 35.80 -11.28 16.02
CA LYS A 240 34.76 -11.44 14.99
C LYS A 240 33.42 -10.89 15.46
N ASN A 241 33.35 -9.59 15.71
CA ASN A 241 32.14 -8.85 16.08
C ASN A 241 31.54 -8.12 14.87
N THR A 242 30.50 -7.31 15.08
CA THR A 242 29.84 -6.52 14.04
C THR A 242 30.83 -5.65 13.23
N LEU A 243 31.86 -5.07 13.87
CA LEU A 243 32.89 -4.29 13.17
C LEU A 243 33.73 -5.14 12.21
N TYR A 244 34.06 -6.38 12.58
CA TYR A 244 34.74 -7.33 11.70
C TYR A 244 33.91 -7.61 10.44
N TYR A 245 32.63 -7.94 10.61
CA TYR A 245 31.76 -8.28 9.49
C TYR A 245 31.43 -7.08 8.60
N ARG A 246 31.35 -5.87 9.17
CA ARG A 246 31.28 -4.63 8.39
C ARG A 246 32.55 -4.39 7.57
N ALA A 247 33.73 -4.63 8.14
CA ALA A 247 35.00 -4.55 7.40
C ALA A 247 35.09 -5.62 6.30
N LEU A 248 34.60 -6.84 6.56
CA LEU A 248 34.51 -7.90 5.56
C LEU A 248 33.59 -7.52 4.40
N ALA A 249 32.46 -6.86 4.69
CA ALA A 249 31.58 -6.30 3.66
C ALA A 249 32.26 -5.20 2.82
N TYR A 250 33.13 -4.37 3.41
CA TYR A 250 33.95 -3.43 2.64
C TYR A 250 34.93 -4.16 1.70
N VAL A 251 35.59 -5.23 2.16
CA VAL A 251 36.44 -6.07 1.32
C VAL A 251 35.63 -6.70 0.18
N ALA A 252 34.42 -7.19 0.46
CA ALA A 252 33.50 -7.72 -0.53
C ALA A 252 33.14 -6.68 -1.60
N GLY A 253 32.82 -5.45 -1.19
CA GLY A 253 32.50 -4.34 -2.09
C GLY A 253 33.67 -3.90 -2.96
N ILE A 254 34.90 -3.91 -2.43
CA ILE A 254 36.11 -3.62 -3.22
C ILE A 254 36.32 -4.73 -4.28
N ASN A 255 36.15 -6.00 -3.91
CA ASN A 255 36.24 -7.10 -4.86
C ASN A 255 35.18 -6.98 -5.97
N TYR A 256 33.95 -6.55 -5.64
CA TYR A 256 32.91 -6.27 -6.64
C TYR A 256 33.36 -5.19 -7.64
N GLN A 257 33.90 -4.07 -7.15
CA GLN A 257 34.42 -2.99 -8.00
C GLN A 257 35.58 -3.46 -8.89
N GLN A 258 36.40 -4.39 -8.41
CA GLN A 258 37.47 -5.03 -9.19
C GLN A 258 36.96 -6.15 -10.13
N LYS A 259 35.64 -6.33 -10.27
CA LYS A 259 35.00 -7.40 -11.05
C LYS A 259 35.34 -8.82 -10.58
N LYS A 260 35.80 -8.98 -9.34
CA LYS A 260 36.02 -10.28 -8.67
C LYS A 260 34.71 -10.75 -8.03
N TYR A 261 33.69 -10.96 -8.86
CA TYR A 261 32.33 -11.22 -8.40
C TYR A 261 32.22 -12.48 -7.53
N ALA A 262 32.92 -13.56 -7.89
CA ALA A 262 32.91 -14.80 -7.11
C ALA A 262 33.38 -14.58 -5.65
N THR A 263 34.52 -13.89 -5.47
CA THR A 263 35.03 -13.55 -4.15
C THR A 263 34.08 -12.62 -3.40
N SER A 264 33.55 -11.60 -4.08
CA SER A 264 32.60 -10.67 -3.48
C SER A 264 31.36 -11.38 -2.93
N ASN A 265 30.73 -12.24 -3.73
CA ASN A 265 29.53 -12.99 -3.35
C ASN A 265 29.80 -13.95 -2.18
N TYR A 266 30.92 -14.68 -2.21
CA TYR A 266 31.34 -15.53 -1.09
C TYR A 266 31.47 -14.73 0.21
N LEU A 267 32.16 -13.59 0.18
CA LEU A 267 32.34 -12.75 1.37
C LEU A 267 31.01 -12.17 1.87
N TYR A 268 30.13 -11.70 0.99
CA TYR A 268 28.80 -11.22 1.39
C TYR A 268 27.94 -12.33 2.01
N ALA A 269 28.01 -13.56 1.51
CA ALA A 269 27.30 -14.70 2.11
C ALA A 269 27.82 -15.03 3.53
N LEU A 270 29.13 -14.90 3.78
CA LEU A 270 29.67 -15.05 5.14
C LEU A 270 29.14 -13.97 6.10
N VAL A 271 29.07 -12.72 5.62
CA VAL A 271 28.52 -11.61 6.43
C VAL A 271 27.04 -11.84 6.69
N PHE A 272 26.27 -12.28 5.69
CA PHE A 272 24.84 -12.58 5.82
C PHE A 272 24.55 -13.64 6.90
N ASP A 273 25.37 -14.70 6.95
CA ASP A 273 25.24 -15.78 7.93
C ASP A 273 25.61 -15.35 9.36
N LYS A 274 26.65 -14.51 9.49
CA LYS A 274 27.28 -14.22 10.79
C LYS A 274 26.93 -12.86 11.40
N CYS A 275 26.32 -11.96 10.64
CA CYS A 275 25.97 -10.61 11.10
C CYS A 275 24.53 -10.27 10.66
N PRO A 276 23.54 -10.64 11.49
CA PRO A 276 22.12 -10.37 11.24
C PRO A 276 21.79 -8.93 10.84
N GLU A 277 22.44 -7.95 11.47
CA GLU A 277 22.28 -6.50 11.23
C GLU A 277 22.75 -6.08 9.83
N MET A 278 23.53 -6.93 9.16
CA MET A 278 24.03 -6.69 7.80
C MET A 278 23.27 -7.46 6.72
N ARG A 279 22.21 -8.21 7.06
CA ARG A 279 21.48 -9.02 6.06
C ARG A 279 20.86 -8.21 4.93
N ILE A 280 20.30 -7.04 5.21
CA ILE A 280 19.76 -6.15 4.18
C ILE A 280 20.85 -5.74 3.19
N VAL A 281 21.99 -5.25 3.71
CA VAL A 281 23.12 -4.78 2.86
C VAL A 281 23.74 -5.92 2.06
N THR A 282 23.91 -7.08 2.70
CA THR A 282 24.52 -8.25 2.06
C THR A 282 23.60 -8.85 1.02
N ALA A 283 22.29 -8.97 1.29
CA ALA A 283 21.30 -9.38 0.29
C ALA A 283 21.33 -8.42 -0.90
N TYR A 284 21.20 -7.11 -0.67
CA TYR A 284 21.24 -6.11 -1.75
C TYR A 284 22.52 -6.17 -2.59
N SER A 285 23.67 -6.41 -1.94
CA SER A 285 24.98 -6.41 -2.61
C SER A 285 25.35 -7.74 -3.26
N PHE A 286 24.64 -8.82 -2.93
CA PHE A 286 24.90 -10.15 -3.45
C PHE A 286 24.36 -10.29 -4.88
N HIS A 287 25.25 -10.43 -5.85
CA HIS A 287 24.86 -10.43 -7.26
C HIS A 287 25.83 -11.23 -8.14
N PRO A 288 25.69 -12.58 -8.18
CA PRO A 288 26.40 -13.41 -9.15
C PRO A 288 26.03 -13.03 -10.59
N LYS A 289 27.03 -12.71 -11.44
CA LYS A 289 26.79 -12.24 -12.82
C LYS A 289 26.48 -13.38 -13.80
N ASN A 290 26.96 -14.59 -13.51
CA ASN A 290 26.77 -15.78 -14.33
C ASN A 290 26.99 -17.05 -13.48
N GLU A 291 26.72 -18.20 -14.08
CA GLU A 291 26.86 -19.50 -13.42
C GLU A 291 28.30 -19.86 -13.06
N ALA A 292 29.29 -19.39 -13.83
CA ALA A 292 30.70 -19.63 -13.54
C ALA A 292 31.15 -18.89 -12.27
N ASP A 293 30.70 -17.65 -12.07
CA ASP A 293 30.96 -16.89 -10.85
C ASP A 293 30.28 -17.52 -9.62
N TRP A 294 29.06 -18.02 -9.79
CA TRP A 294 28.34 -18.77 -8.76
C TRP A 294 29.10 -20.04 -8.35
N THR A 295 29.49 -20.87 -9.33
CA THR A 295 30.26 -22.10 -9.11
C THR A 295 31.57 -21.82 -8.39
N LYS A 296 32.29 -20.76 -8.79
CA LYS A 296 33.52 -20.33 -8.11
C LYS A 296 33.26 -19.86 -6.67
N SER A 297 32.14 -19.17 -6.43
CA SER A 297 31.76 -18.75 -5.06
C SER A 297 31.52 -19.96 -4.16
N LEU A 298 30.77 -20.96 -4.65
CA LEU A 298 30.54 -22.22 -3.93
C LEU A 298 31.82 -22.99 -3.65
N ALA A 299 32.78 -22.98 -4.57
CA ALA A 299 34.08 -23.63 -4.40
C ALA A 299 34.97 -22.95 -3.34
N MET A 300 34.74 -21.67 -3.03
CA MET A 300 35.48 -20.95 -1.97
C MET A 300 35.00 -21.29 -0.56
N ALA A 301 33.78 -21.81 -0.42
CA ALA A 301 33.21 -22.16 0.88
C ALA A 301 33.95 -23.33 1.54
N LYS A 302 34.38 -23.14 2.78
CA LYS A 302 35.25 -24.06 3.53
C LYS A 302 34.50 -25.22 4.18
N ASN A 303 33.20 -25.09 4.36
CA ASN A 303 32.36 -26.08 5.03
C ASN A 303 30.90 -25.98 4.55
N ASN A 304 30.08 -26.94 4.97
CA ASN A 304 28.68 -27.00 4.58
C ASN A 304 27.87 -25.78 5.03
N LYS A 305 28.19 -25.17 6.19
CA LYS A 305 27.49 -23.97 6.68
C LYS A 305 27.73 -22.77 5.78
N GLU A 306 28.95 -22.57 5.30
CA GLU A 306 29.28 -21.50 4.36
C GLU A 306 28.63 -21.73 2.98
N LYS A 307 28.54 -22.99 2.52
CA LYS A 307 27.77 -23.33 1.32
C LYS A 307 26.28 -23.05 1.51
N ALA A 308 25.72 -23.40 2.67
CA ALA A 308 24.33 -23.12 3.00
C ALA A 308 24.04 -21.61 2.99
N ALA A 309 24.94 -20.78 3.53
CA ALA A 309 24.82 -19.32 3.49
C ALA A 309 24.78 -18.77 2.05
N LEU A 310 25.60 -19.30 1.15
CA LEU A 310 25.56 -18.94 -0.27
C LEU A 310 24.21 -19.28 -0.90
N TRP A 311 23.71 -20.49 -0.66
CA TRP A 311 22.39 -20.91 -1.15
C TRP A 311 21.25 -20.09 -0.56
N ALA A 312 21.37 -19.64 0.69
CA ALA A 312 20.37 -18.81 1.35
C ALA A 312 20.14 -17.50 0.59
N VAL A 313 21.20 -16.71 0.39
CA VAL A 313 21.11 -15.43 -0.31
C VAL A 313 20.76 -15.62 -1.79
N HIS A 314 21.25 -16.68 -2.42
CA HIS A 314 20.90 -17.00 -3.81
C HIS A 314 19.42 -17.38 -3.97
N GLY A 315 18.88 -18.18 -3.06
CA GLY A 315 17.47 -18.58 -3.04
C GLY A 315 16.50 -17.40 -2.93
N TYR A 316 16.88 -16.36 -2.19
CA TYR A 316 16.09 -15.13 -2.07
C TYR A 316 15.80 -14.46 -3.44
N TYR A 317 16.75 -14.52 -4.39
CA TYR A 317 16.64 -13.86 -5.69
C TYR A 317 16.28 -14.79 -6.86
N LYS A 318 16.47 -16.11 -6.70
CA LYS A 318 16.30 -17.07 -7.81
C LYS A 318 15.23 -18.13 -7.50
N ASP A 319 15.66 -19.31 -7.05
CA ASP A 319 14.82 -20.48 -6.84
C ASP A 319 14.88 -20.87 -5.36
N GLU A 320 13.87 -20.45 -4.60
CA GLU A 320 13.75 -20.77 -3.18
C GLU A 320 13.71 -22.28 -2.92
N ARG A 321 13.02 -23.05 -3.79
CA ARG A 321 12.86 -24.50 -3.64
C ARG A 321 14.21 -25.20 -3.81
N GLN A 322 14.98 -24.82 -4.83
CA GLN A 322 16.33 -25.36 -5.04
C GLN A 322 17.25 -25.03 -3.86
N ALA A 323 17.20 -23.78 -3.36
CA ALA A 323 18.00 -23.37 -2.22
C ALA A 323 17.65 -24.19 -0.96
N ILE A 324 16.36 -24.39 -0.68
CA ILE A 324 15.91 -25.24 0.44
C ILE A 324 16.45 -26.67 0.30
N GLU A 325 16.32 -27.28 -0.87
CA GLU A 325 16.82 -28.64 -1.14
C GLU A 325 18.33 -28.74 -0.86
N LYS A 326 19.12 -27.80 -1.40
CA LYS A 326 20.57 -27.79 -1.25
C LYS A 326 21.02 -27.48 0.17
N ILE A 327 20.37 -26.54 0.85
CA ILE A 327 20.68 -26.23 2.24
C ILE A 327 20.36 -27.42 3.13
N TYR A 328 19.21 -28.08 2.94
CA TYR A 328 18.84 -29.24 3.74
C TYR A 328 19.80 -30.43 3.54
N GLU A 329 20.28 -30.67 2.33
CA GLU A 329 21.33 -31.67 2.06
C GLU A 329 22.65 -31.36 2.78
N LEU A 330 22.99 -30.08 2.95
CA LEU A 330 24.24 -29.62 3.55
C LEU A 330 24.18 -29.54 5.08
N ASP A 331 23.08 -29.01 5.61
CA ASP A 331 22.82 -28.75 7.03
C ASP A 331 21.31 -28.71 7.31
N PRO A 332 20.68 -29.85 7.67
CA PRO A 332 19.25 -29.95 7.99
C PRO A 332 18.79 -28.99 9.10
N LYS A 333 19.71 -28.54 9.97
CA LYS A 333 19.43 -27.64 11.09
C LYS A 333 19.75 -26.18 10.78
N SER A 334 20.02 -25.84 9.53
CA SER A 334 20.33 -24.46 9.14
C SER A 334 19.15 -23.53 9.39
N GLU A 335 19.38 -22.43 10.11
CA GLU A 335 18.40 -21.38 10.36
C GLU A 335 17.85 -20.76 9.06
N HIS A 336 18.66 -20.75 7.99
CA HIS A 336 18.29 -20.22 6.68
C HIS A 336 17.10 -20.95 6.04
N LEU A 337 16.86 -22.20 6.43
CA LEU A 337 15.71 -22.96 5.94
C LEU A 337 14.38 -22.31 6.35
N ASN A 338 14.34 -21.69 7.53
CA ASN A 338 13.09 -21.23 8.13
C ASN A 338 12.48 -20.06 7.35
N TYR A 339 13.27 -19.04 6.99
CA TYR A 339 12.75 -17.91 6.20
C TYR A 339 12.51 -18.27 4.73
N LEU A 340 13.31 -19.18 4.15
CA LEU A 340 13.06 -19.63 2.77
C LEU A 340 11.78 -20.45 2.68
N LEU A 341 11.50 -21.29 3.68
CA LEU A 341 10.26 -22.05 3.74
C LEU A 341 9.06 -21.12 3.83
N THR A 342 9.10 -20.10 4.70
CA THR A 342 7.97 -19.18 4.83
C THR A 342 7.69 -18.43 3.52
N ARG A 343 8.74 -17.98 2.82
CA ARG A 343 8.63 -17.43 1.45
C ARG A 343 8.01 -18.41 0.47
N LEU A 344 8.48 -19.67 0.47
CA LEU A 344 7.96 -20.71 -0.41
C LEU A 344 6.45 -20.91 -0.19
N ILE A 345 6.00 -20.98 1.07
CA ILE A 345 4.58 -21.13 1.41
C ILE A 345 3.77 -19.91 0.95
N ASN A 346 4.22 -18.69 1.25
CA ASN A 346 3.53 -17.48 0.81
C ASN A 346 3.45 -17.38 -0.73
N LYS A 347 4.47 -17.85 -1.45
CA LYS A 347 4.48 -17.89 -2.92
C LYS A 347 3.52 -18.92 -3.50
N GLN A 348 3.34 -20.06 -2.83
CA GLN A 348 2.29 -21.02 -3.21
C GLN A 348 0.90 -20.41 -3.04
N GLU A 349 0.66 -19.69 -1.94
CA GLU A 349 -0.62 -19.03 -1.67
C GLU A 349 -0.94 -17.91 -2.67
N GLN A 350 0.07 -17.13 -3.08
CA GLN A 350 -0.10 -16.04 -4.07
C GLN A 350 -0.69 -16.53 -5.40
N ASN A 351 -0.38 -17.77 -5.80
CA ASN A 351 -0.85 -18.32 -7.07
C ASN A 351 -2.33 -18.77 -7.02
N ILE A 352 -2.95 -18.77 -5.83
CA ILE A 352 -4.29 -19.30 -5.60
C ILE A 352 -5.33 -18.18 -5.77
N ASN A 353 -6.43 -18.50 -6.46
CA ASN A 353 -7.57 -17.62 -6.62
C ASN A 353 -8.45 -17.65 -5.36
N ASN A 354 -8.36 -16.60 -4.54
CA ASN A 354 -9.19 -16.40 -3.35
C ASN A 354 -10.48 -15.59 -3.62
N SER A 355 -10.70 -15.14 -4.86
CA SER A 355 -11.82 -14.27 -5.22
C SER A 355 -13.11 -15.03 -5.57
N PHE A 356 -13.02 -16.32 -5.90
CA PHE A 356 -14.12 -17.11 -6.46
C PHE A 356 -14.72 -16.47 -7.73
N ALA A 357 -13.88 -15.78 -8.50
CA ALA A 357 -14.24 -15.24 -9.80
C ALA A 357 -13.06 -15.33 -10.77
N VAL A 358 -13.35 -15.43 -12.06
CA VAL A 358 -12.35 -15.44 -13.15
C VAL A 358 -12.76 -14.48 -14.25
N LYS A 359 -11.80 -13.76 -14.84
CA LYS A 359 -12.09 -12.88 -15.98
C LYS A 359 -12.50 -13.71 -17.20
N THR A 360 -13.48 -13.23 -17.97
CA THR A 360 -13.87 -13.88 -19.24
C THR A 360 -12.74 -13.84 -20.27
N ASN A 361 -11.87 -12.83 -20.20
CA ASN A 361 -10.60 -12.74 -20.91
C ASN A 361 -9.50 -12.35 -19.92
N SER A 362 -8.51 -13.24 -19.71
CA SER A 362 -7.42 -13.03 -18.75
C SER A 362 -6.51 -11.86 -19.11
N ASP A 363 -6.40 -11.55 -20.40
CA ASP A 363 -5.43 -10.58 -20.93
C ASP A 363 -6.02 -9.16 -21.01
N ASP A 364 -7.34 -9.03 -20.83
CA ASP A 364 -8.05 -7.76 -20.83
C ASP A 364 -8.42 -7.37 -19.40
N TYR A 365 -7.79 -6.30 -18.90
CA TYR A 365 -8.04 -5.81 -17.56
C TYR A 365 -9.50 -5.38 -17.34
N SER A 366 -10.17 -4.89 -18.39
CA SER A 366 -11.55 -4.41 -18.38
C SER A 366 -12.59 -5.52 -18.56
N SER A 367 -12.15 -6.75 -18.80
CA SER A 367 -13.03 -7.90 -19.03
C SER A 367 -13.88 -8.21 -17.80
N PRO A 368 -15.19 -8.50 -17.97
CA PRO A 368 -16.05 -8.88 -16.86
C PRO A 368 -15.58 -10.20 -16.23
N SER A 369 -15.84 -10.35 -14.95
CA SER A 369 -15.55 -11.59 -14.21
C SER A 369 -16.79 -12.46 -14.06
N VAL A 370 -16.61 -13.78 -14.16
CA VAL A 370 -17.62 -14.80 -13.91
C VAL A 370 -17.36 -15.41 -12.55
N SER A 371 -18.36 -15.46 -11.68
CA SER A 371 -18.20 -16.13 -10.39
C SER A 371 -18.08 -17.63 -10.58
N GLN A 372 -17.29 -18.27 -9.73
CA GLN A 372 -17.07 -19.71 -9.67
C GLN A 372 -17.83 -20.32 -8.49
N THR A 373 -18.20 -21.57 -8.64
CA THR A 373 -18.53 -22.45 -7.52
C THR A 373 -17.27 -22.83 -6.74
N VAL A 374 -17.45 -23.33 -5.52
CA VAL A 374 -16.35 -23.86 -4.70
C VAL A 374 -15.58 -24.97 -5.42
N ALA A 375 -16.28 -25.85 -6.14
CA ALA A 375 -15.67 -26.97 -6.87
C ALA A 375 -14.81 -26.47 -8.05
N GLU A 376 -15.31 -25.51 -8.83
CA GLU A 376 -14.56 -24.91 -9.96
C GLU A 376 -13.31 -24.18 -9.48
N ASN A 377 -13.45 -23.35 -8.43
CA ASN A 377 -12.33 -22.62 -7.85
C ASN A 377 -11.27 -23.58 -7.29
N ARG A 378 -11.68 -24.67 -6.62
CA ARG A 378 -10.74 -25.70 -6.14
C ARG A 378 -10.00 -26.36 -7.29
N ALA A 379 -10.69 -26.74 -8.37
CA ALA A 379 -10.06 -27.37 -9.53
C ALA A 379 -9.04 -26.43 -10.20
N GLU A 380 -9.36 -25.14 -10.34
CA GLU A 380 -8.44 -24.11 -10.84
C GLU A 380 -7.20 -24.01 -9.95
N ASN A 381 -7.38 -23.91 -8.63
CA ASN A 381 -6.29 -23.75 -7.68
C ASN A 381 -5.38 -24.99 -7.62
N GLN A 382 -5.95 -26.19 -7.72
CA GLN A 382 -5.17 -27.43 -7.82
C GLN A 382 -4.28 -27.47 -9.07
N ALA A 383 -4.72 -26.89 -10.19
CA ALA A 383 -3.93 -26.83 -11.42
C ALA A 383 -2.71 -25.89 -11.31
N LYS A 384 -2.75 -24.90 -10.40
CA LYS A 384 -1.67 -23.94 -10.16
C LYS A 384 -0.69 -24.37 -9.06
N PHE A 385 -0.99 -25.46 -8.35
CA PHE A 385 -0.22 -25.91 -7.20
C PHE A 385 1.14 -26.53 -7.60
N ASP A 386 2.25 -26.06 -7.01
CA ASP A 386 3.58 -26.60 -7.32
C ASP A 386 3.82 -27.93 -6.59
N LYS A 387 3.65 -29.02 -7.33
CA LYS A 387 3.90 -30.37 -6.83
C LYS A 387 5.34 -30.59 -6.37
N LYS A 388 6.35 -29.97 -7.01
CA LYS A 388 7.76 -30.17 -6.64
C LYS A 388 8.07 -29.49 -5.31
N ALA A 389 7.50 -28.31 -5.07
CA ALA A 389 7.62 -27.63 -3.78
C ALA A 389 6.96 -28.47 -2.68
N PHE A 390 5.75 -28.99 -2.92
CA PHE A 390 5.05 -29.86 -1.99
C PHE A 390 5.84 -31.14 -1.65
N ASP A 391 6.33 -31.87 -2.66
CA ASP A 391 7.07 -33.12 -2.45
C ASP A 391 8.36 -32.89 -1.64
N LEU A 392 9.02 -31.73 -1.84
CA LEU A 392 10.18 -31.33 -1.04
C LEU A 392 9.82 -31.11 0.44
N VAL A 393 8.74 -30.37 0.71
CA VAL A 393 8.29 -30.11 2.09
C VAL A 393 7.84 -31.41 2.76
N VAL A 394 7.14 -32.30 2.06
CA VAL A 394 6.78 -33.64 2.55
C VAL A 394 8.03 -34.41 2.99
N LYS A 395 9.04 -34.49 2.13
CA LYS A 395 10.29 -35.21 2.40
C LYS A 395 10.99 -34.69 3.66
N ILE A 396 11.08 -33.36 3.82
CA ILE A 396 11.79 -32.74 4.94
C ILE A 396 10.98 -32.86 6.24
N ALA A 397 9.67 -32.60 6.20
CA ALA A 397 8.79 -32.74 7.37
C ALA A 397 8.74 -34.19 7.90
N ALA A 398 8.76 -35.18 7.00
CA ALA A 398 8.79 -36.59 7.36
C ALA A 398 10.08 -37.00 8.09
N ALA A 399 11.22 -36.39 7.73
CA ALA A 399 12.50 -36.67 8.38
C ALA A 399 12.58 -36.13 9.81
N GLY A 400 11.85 -35.05 10.13
CA GLY A 400 11.70 -34.52 11.49
C GLY A 400 13.01 -34.08 12.18
N ASN A 401 14.08 -33.87 11.41
CA ASN A 401 15.44 -33.62 11.91
C ASN A 401 15.91 -32.15 11.74
N THR A 402 15.01 -31.26 11.32
CA THR A 402 15.28 -29.83 11.19
C THR A 402 15.33 -29.15 12.56
N GLU A 403 15.84 -27.92 12.61
CA GLU A 403 15.92 -27.17 13.88
C GLU A 403 14.54 -26.83 14.46
N ARG A 404 13.53 -26.66 13.59
CA ARG A 404 12.14 -26.36 13.96
C ARG A 404 11.17 -27.32 13.27
N PRO A 405 11.05 -28.59 13.71
CA PRO A 405 10.18 -29.56 13.05
C PRO A 405 8.70 -29.12 12.98
N TYR A 406 8.22 -28.41 14.02
CA TYR A 406 6.86 -27.86 14.03
C TYR A 406 6.57 -26.90 12.88
N LEU A 407 7.56 -26.12 12.42
CA LEU A 407 7.42 -25.22 11.28
C LEU A 407 7.20 -26.02 9.99
N TRP A 408 7.91 -27.13 9.83
CA TRP A 408 7.74 -28.00 8.67
C TRP A 408 6.42 -28.74 8.69
N ASP A 409 5.99 -29.22 9.85
CA ASP A 409 4.69 -29.89 10.03
C ASP A 409 3.52 -28.93 9.76
N ILE A 410 3.54 -27.70 10.29
CA ILE A 410 2.47 -26.73 10.06
C ILE A 410 2.46 -26.24 8.60
N SER A 411 3.63 -26.08 7.98
CA SER A 411 3.77 -25.71 6.56
C SER A 411 3.23 -26.81 5.66
N LEU A 412 3.56 -28.08 5.96
CA LEU A 412 3.01 -29.23 5.25
C LEU A 412 1.49 -29.32 5.41
N GLY A 413 0.98 -29.14 6.64
CA GLY A 413 -0.46 -29.11 6.88
C GLY A 413 -1.15 -28.05 6.05
N TYR A 414 -0.58 -26.85 5.95
CA TYR A 414 -1.17 -25.80 5.12
C TYR A 414 -1.11 -26.11 3.62
N LEU A 415 0.02 -26.62 3.10
CA LEU A 415 0.10 -27.04 1.71
C LEU A 415 -0.88 -28.17 1.37
N GLN A 416 -1.13 -29.07 2.31
CA GLN A 416 -2.16 -30.11 2.18
C GLN A 416 -3.56 -29.51 2.12
N THR A 417 -3.86 -28.49 2.93
CA THR A 417 -5.11 -27.71 2.81
C THR A 417 -5.26 -27.13 1.40
N LEU A 418 -4.23 -26.44 0.89
CA LEU A 418 -4.26 -25.81 -0.44
C LEU A 418 -4.42 -26.84 -1.57
N LYS A 419 -3.85 -28.03 -1.40
CA LYS A 419 -3.99 -29.16 -2.33
C LYS A 419 -5.36 -29.85 -2.25
N GLY A 420 -6.10 -29.69 -1.17
CA GLY A 420 -7.37 -30.37 -0.89
C GLY A 420 -7.26 -31.68 -0.10
N ASP A 421 -6.12 -31.94 0.53
CA ASP A 421 -5.85 -33.11 1.38
C ASP A 421 -6.09 -32.80 2.86
N PHE A 422 -7.35 -32.54 3.20
CA PHE A 422 -7.73 -31.92 4.47
C PHE A 422 -7.50 -32.80 5.71
N ALA A 423 -7.60 -34.13 5.57
CA ALA A 423 -7.42 -35.06 6.68
C ALA A 423 -5.94 -35.20 7.07
N ASN A 424 -5.05 -35.23 6.08
CA ASN A 424 -3.61 -35.20 6.36
C ASN A 424 -3.19 -33.82 6.89
N ALA A 425 -3.84 -32.74 6.43
CA ALA A 425 -3.63 -31.40 6.98
C ALA A 425 -3.93 -31.38 8.49
N ASP A 426 -5.10 -31.89 8.93
CA ASP A 426 -5.43 -32.00 10.37
C ASP A 426 -4.38 -32.80 11.14
N SER A 427 -3.93 -33.92 10.58
CA SER A 427 -2.92 -34.77 11.20
C SER A 427 -1.59 -34.03 11.41
N ASN A 428 -1.16 -33.25 10.42
CA ASN A 428 0.06 -32.45 10.51
C ASN A 428 -0.09 -31.23 11.44
N PHE A 429 -1.25 -30.57 11.47
CA PHE A 429 -1.53 -29.53 12.46
C PHE A 429 -1.50 -30.06 13.89
N ASN A 430 -2.08 -31.24 14.13
CA ASN A 430 -2.02 -31.91 15.44
C ASN A 430 -0.59 -32.35 15.80
N LYS A 431 0.23 -32.70 14.81
CA LYS A 431 1.65 -33.00 15.02
C LYS A 431 2.43 -31.75 15.41
N ALA A 432 2.24 -30.65 14.68
CA ALA A 432 2.88 -29.36 14.93
C ALA A 432 2.53 -28.80 16.31
N GLU A 433 1.25 -28.85 16.72
CA GLU A 433 0.74 -28.36 18.01
C GLU A 433 1.53 -28.88 19.22
N LYS A 434 2.04 -30.12 19.15
CA LYS A 434 2.77 -30.76 20.25
C LYS A 434 4.10 -30.08 20.58
N THR A 435 4.73 -29.44 19.61
CA THR A 435 6.07 -28.83 19.74
C THR A 435 6.08 -27.36 19.32
N LEU A 436 4.92 -26.80 18.99
CA LEU A 436 4.76 -25.39 18.64
C LEU A 436 5.15 -24.49 19.83
N PRO A 437 5.83 -23.36 19.59
CA PRO A 437 6.09 -22.37 20.64
C PRO A 437 4.78 -21.90 21.29
N LYS A 438 4.78 -21.72 22.62
CA LYS A 438 3.62 -21.24 23.39
C LYS A 438 3.49 -19.70 23.33
N THR A 439 3.75 -19.11 22.17
CA THR A 439 3.53 -17.68 21.94
C THR A 439 2.12 -17.45 21.42
N GLU A 440 1.57 -16.26 21.66
CA GLU A 440 0.23 -15.89 21.18
C GLU A 440 0.14 -16.00 19.64
N LEU A 441 1.14 -15.45 18.93
CA LEU A 441 1.20 -15.47 17.48
C LEU A 441 1.20 -16.90 16.90
N ALA A 442 1.93 -17.84 17.53
CA ALA A 442 1.93 -19.22 17.09
C ALA A 442 0.58 -19.91 17.32
N GLY A 443 -0.08 -19.63 18.45
CA GLY A 443 -1.44 -20.09 18.71
C GLY A 443 -2.45 -19.58 17.69
N TYR A 444 -2.38 -18.28 17.36
CA TYR A 444 -3.23 -17.68 16.32
C TYR A 444 -2.97 -18.25 14.92
N GLN A 445 -1.70 -18.43 14.55
CA GLN A 445 -1.34 -19.03 13.27
C GLN A 445 -1.90 -20.45 13.14
N LEU A 446 -1.77 -21.31 14.16
CA LEU A 446 -2.34 -22.66 14.13
C LEU A 446 -3.87 -22.64 14.04
N ARG A 447 -4.54 -21.79 14.83
CA ARG A 447 -6.01 -21.66 14.81
C ARG A 447 -6.52 -21.22 13.45
N LEU A 448 -5.89 -20.21 12.84
CA LEU A 448 -6.26 -19.69 11.52
C LEU A 448 -6.14 -20.76 10.44
N LEU A 449 -5.02 -21.49 10.40
CA LEU A 449 -4.81 -22.53 9.39
C LEU A 449 -5.76 -23.72 9.56
N ARG A 450 -6.10 -24.08 10.81
CA ARG A 450 -7.14 -25.07 11.10
C ARG A 450 -8.52 -24.59 10.65
N PHE A 451 -8.86 -23.31 10.86
CA PHE A 451 -10.09 -22.72 10.37
C PHE A 451 -10.18 -22.80 8.83
N VAL A 452 -9.12 -22.35 8.14
CA VAL A 452 -9.04 -22.42 6.66
C VAL A 452 -9.21 -23.85 6.18
N ASN A 453 -8.57 -24.84 6.84
CA ASN A 453 -8.74 -26.25 6.52
C ASN A 453 -10.18 -26.74 6.74
N ASN A 454 -10.77 -26.44 7.89
CA ASN A 454 -12.11 -26.89 8.25
C ASN A 454 -13.18 -26.32 7.32
N MET A 455 -13.07 -25.04 6.98
CA MET A 455 -13.99 -24.40 6.06
C MET A 455 -13.81 -24.91 4.63
N SER A 456 -12.57 -25.18 4.20
CA SER A 456 -12.26 -25.73 2.87
C SER A 456 -12.87 -27.11 2.60
N LYS A 457 -13.24 -27.86 3.66
CA LYS A 457 -13.95 -29.16 3.57
C LYS A 457 -15.42 -29.02 3.15
N ILE A 458 -15.99 -27.81 3.18
CA ILE A 458 -17.42 -27.58 2.96
C ILE A 458 -17.68 -27.30 1.47
N ASP A 459 -18.14 -28.31 0.73
CA ASP A 459 -18.57 -28.11 -0.67
C ASP A 459 -20.00 -27.59 -0.79
N LYS A 460 -20.84 -27.92 0.19
CA LYS A 460 -22.26 -27.55 0.26
C LYS A 460 -22.64 -27.27 1.70
N LEU A 461 -23.31 -26.15 1.96
CA LEU A 461 -23.75 -25.77 3.31
C LEU A 461 -24.94 -26.61 3.80
N THR A 462 -24.77 -27.20 4.98
CA THR A 462 -25.79 -27.92 5.76
C THR A 462 -25.76 -27.41 7.20
N ASP A 463 -26.87 -27.53 7.92
CA ASP A 463 -26.95 -27.08 9.32
C ASP A 463 -25.91 -27.75 10.23
N LYS A 464 -25.44 -28.95 9.84
CA LYS A 464 -24.40 -29.69 10.57
C LYS A 464 -23.02 -29.08 10.35
N ASN A 465 -22.63 -28.81 9.11
CA ASN A 465 -21.29 -28.29 8.81
C ASN A 465 -21.17 -26.77 9.00
N GLU A 466 -22.28 -26.02 8.95
CA GLU A 466 -22.27 -24.61 9.31
C GLU A 466 -21.84 -24.42 10.77
N LYS A 467 -22.35 -25.25 11.68
CA LYS A 467 -21.98 -25.21 13.11
C LYS A 467 -20.48 -25.41 13.36
N THR A 468 -19.75 -26.06 12.47
CA THR A 468 -18.32 -26.33 12.67
C THR A 468 -17.44 -25.12 12.39
N ILE A 469 -17.97 -24.05 11.78
CA ILE A 469 -17.20 -22.84 11.43
C ILE A 469 -17.63 -21.59 12.22
N LEU A 470 -18.77 -21.60 12.93
CA LEU A 470 -19.32 -20.43 13.60
C LEU A 470 -18.37 -19.79 14.63
N ALA A 471 -17.73 -20.61 15.48
CA ALA A 471 -16.85 -20.11 16.53
C ALA A 471 -15.60 -19.42 15.96
N ASP A 472 -15.05 -19.96 14.87
CA ASP A 472 -13.87 -19.38 14.22
C ASP A 472 -14.23 -18.16 13.37
N LEU A 473 -15.41 -18.13 12.73
CA LEU A 473 -15.91 -16.92 12.08
C LEU A 473 -16.13 -15.79 13.08
N ASN A 474 -16.73 -16.09 14.25
CA ASN A 474 -16.92 -15.09 15.31
C ASN A 474 -15.57 -14.56 15.83
N TRP A 475 -14.62 -15.46 16.06
CA TRP A 475 -13.27 -15.08 16.46
C TRP A 475 -12.60 -14.20 15.40
N LEU A 476 -12.59 -14.64 14.14
CA LEU A 476 -11.89 -13.98 13.04
C LEU A 476 -12.47 -12.59 12.75
N TYR A 477 -13.79 -12.42 12.79
CA TYR A 477 -14.44 -11.17 12.40
C TYR A 477 -14.63 -10.19 13.56
N TYR A 478 -14.73 -10.65 14.82
CA TYR A 478 -15.09 -9.78 15.94
C TYR A 478 -14.12 -9.79 17.11
N GLU A 479 -13.60 -10.95 17.50
CA GLU A 479 -12.73 -11.05 18.68
C GLU A 479 -11.31 -10.61 18.31
N LEU A 480 -10.74 -11.22 17.27
CA LEU A 480 -9.36 -11.00 16.83
C LEU A 480 -9.07 -9.52 16.51
N PRO A 481 -9.89 -8.76 15.76
CA PRO A 481 -9.61 -7.34 15.50
C PRO A 481 -9.68 -6.45 16.77
N LYS A 482 -10.36 -6.93 17.81
CA LYS A 482 -10.44 -6.22 19.10
C LYS A 482 -9.25 -6.54 19.98
N THR A 483 -8.82 -7.80 20.03
CA THR A 483 -7.78 -8.29 20.94
C THR A 483 -6.37 -8.12 20.38
N TYR A 484 -6.15 -8.38 19.09
CA TYR A 484 -4.84 -8.27 18.47
C TYR A 484 -4.63 -6.87 17.91
N LYS A 485 -3.58 -6.19 18.37
CA LYS A 485 -3.25 -4.80 18.01
C LYS A 485 -1.94 -4.65 17.25
N GLU A 486 -1.16 -5.72 17.16
CA GLU A 486 0.09 -5.72 16.40
C GLU A 486 -0.19 -5.93 14.91
N GLN A 487 0.84 -5.75 14.08
CA GLN A 487 0.69 -5.73 12.61
C GLN A 487 1.23 -7.01 11.95
N GLU A 488 1.87 -7.88 12.72
CA GLU A 488 2.57 -9.06 12.24
C GLU A 488 1.60 -10.15 11.78
N PHE A 489 0.53 -10.41 12.54
CA PHE A 489 -0.39 -11.51 12.22
C PHE A 489 -1.20 -11.26 10.95
N ARG A 490 -1.01 -12.16 9.97
CA ARG A 490 -1.68 -12.10 8.65
C ARG A 490 -2.97 -12.90 8.67
N TYR A 491 -4.10 -12.23 8.86
CA TYR A 491 -5.43 -12.85 8.92
C TYR A 491 -6.44 -12.24 7.94
N GLN A 492 -6.12 -11.12 7.31
CA GLN A 492 -7.00 -10.37 6.42
C GLN A 492 -7.34 -11.16 5.15
N ASN A 493 -6.39 -11.97 4.66
CA ASN A 493 -6.66 -12.90 3.56
C ASN A 493 -7.73 -13.92 3.95
N ALA A 494 -7.65 -14.54 5.12
CA ALA A 494 -8.67 -15.47 5.62
C ALA A 494 -10.02 -14.77 5.80
N VAL A 495 -10.03 -13.50 6.22
CA VAL A 495 -11.27 -12.70 6.32
C VAL A 495 -11.92 -12.55 4.95
N SER A 496 -11.17 -12.07 3.96
CA SER A 496 -11.66 -11.86 2.59
C SER A 496 -12.06 -13.18 1.92
N TRP A 497 -11.19 -14.19 2.00
CA TRP A 497 -11.41 -15.52 1.45
C TRP A 497 -12.65 -16.19 2.05
N SER A 498 -12.82 -16.20 3.38
CA SER A 498 -13.97 -16.85 4.02
C SER A 498 -15.29 -16.18 3.64
N LYS A 499 -15.30 -14.85 3.49
CA LYS A 499 -16.44 -14.10 2.97
C LYS A 499 -16.80 -14.53 1.54
N ASN A 500 -15.84 -14.54 0.62
CA ASN A 500 -16.07 -14.98 -0.76
C ASN A 500 -16.49 -16.46 -0.85
N TYR A 501 -15.89 -17.32 -0.02
CA TYR A 501 -16.23 -18.74 0.06
C TYR A 501 -17.68 -18.95 0.53
N LEU A 502 -18.11 -18.24 1.59
CA LEU A 502 -19.51 -18.27 2.04
C LEU A 502 -20.46 -17.74 0.98
N ALA A 503 -20.11 -16.64 0.30
CA ALA A 503 -20.90 -16.11 -0.80
C ALA A 503 -21.08 -17.16 -1.92
N ALA A 504 -20.01 -17.87 -2.31
CA ALA A 504 -20.09 -18.95 -3.29
C ALA A 504 -21.00 -20.11 -2.83
N LEU A 505 -20.90 -20.50 -1.55
CA LEU A 505 -21.76 -21.54 -0.97
C LEU A 505 -23.25 -21.13 -0.91
N TYR A 506 -23.54 -19.89 -0.53
CA TYR A 506 -24.91 -19.36 -0.49
C TYR A 506 -25.50 -19.12 -1.88
N LYS A 507 -24.65 -18.79 -2.87
CA LYS A 507 -25.06 -18.75 -4.29
C LYS A 507 -25.55 -20.11 -4.75
N ALA A 508 -24.86 -21.19 -4.38
CA ALA A 508 -25.31 -22.56 -4.67
C ALA A 508 -26.63 -22.95 -3.95
N LYS A 509 -27.00 -22.25 -2.87
CA LYS A 509 -28.30 -22.39 -2.19
C LYS A 509 -29.37 -21.40 -2.70
N ALA A 510 -29.09 -20.64 -3.75
CA ALA A 510 -29.97 -19.61 -4.30
C ALA A 510 -30.44 -18.58 -3.23
N ASN A 511 -29.55 -18.20 -2.31
CA ASN A 511 -29.83 -17.20 -1.28
C ASN A 511 -29.09 -15.87 -1.57
N PRO A 512 -29.69 -14.97 -2.38
CA PRO A 512 -29.02 -13.74 -2.82
C PRO A 512 -28.72 -12.78 -1.67
N VAL A 513 -29.54 -12.76 -0.61
CA VAL A 513 -29.31 -11.92 0.57
C VAL A 513 -28.03 -12.33 1.29
N MET A 514 -27.82 -13.62 1.55
CA MET A 514 -26.59 -14.07 2.20
C MET A 514 -25.36 -13.95 1.29
N VAL A 515 -25.53 -14.07 -0.03
CA VAL A 515 -24.47 -13.76 -1.00
C VAL A 515 -24.02 -12.30 -0.85
N GLU A 516 -24.97 -11.37 -0.77
CA GLU A 516 -24.68 -9.95 -0.59
C GLU A 516 -24.06 -9.65 0.79
N LEU A 517 -24.55 -10.25 1.87
CA LEU A 517 -24.02 -9.98 3.22
C LEU A 517 -22.55 -10.40 3.37
N PHE A 518 -22.13 -11.48 2.71
CA PHE A 518 -20.75 -11.93 2.74
C PHE A 518 -19.90 -11.33 1.61
N GLY A 519 -20.43 -11.14 0.40
CA GLY A 519 -19.68 -10.68 -0.78
C GLY A 519 -19.77 -9.17 -1.10
N GLY A 520 -20.70 -8.44 -0.46
CA GLY A 520 -21.06 -7.06 -0.80
C GLY A 520 -20.03 -6.00 -0.41
N ASP A 521 -19.10 -6.32 0.50
CA ASP A 521 -18.09 -5.37 1.00
C ASP A 521 -17.11 -4.86 -0.09
N SER A 522 -17.03 -5.54 -1.23
CA SER A 522 -16.21 -5.12 -2.38
C SER A 522 -16.66 -3.79 -3.02
N HIS A 523 -17.87 -3.29 -2.71
CA HIS A 523 -18.45 -2.08 -3.30
C HIS A 523 -18.24 -0.82 -2.44
N ALA A 524 -17.71 -0.98 -1.22
CA ALA A 524 -17.63 0.07 -0.21
C ALA A 524 -16.21 0.67 -0.07
N ASN A 525 -15.42 0.76 -1.14
CA ASN A 525 -14.18 1.54 -1.09
C ASN A 525 -14.54 3.04 -1.07
N PRO A 526 -14.40 3.75 0.07
CA PRO A 526 -14.74 5.16 0.18
C PRO A 526 -13.66 6.06 -0.43
N TYR A 527 -12.47 5.50 -0.77
CA TYR A 527 -11.31 6.33 -1.01
C TYR A 527 -11.24 6.89 -2.43
N TYR A 528 -11.59 6.15 -3.49
CA TYR A 528 -11.64 6.72 -4.85
C TYR A 528 -12.54 5.86 -5.79
N TRP A 529 -13.48 6.51 -6.50
CA TRP A 529 -14.23 5.97 -7.65
C TRP A 529 -14.98 4.62 -7.44
N SER A 530 -16.09 4.64 -6.69
CA SER A 530 -16.95 3.45 -6.51
C SER A 530 -18.18 3.49 -7.43
N GLY A 531 -18.42 2.41 -8.17
CA GLY A 531 -19.64 2.20 -8.98
C GLY A 531 -20.92 1.93 -8.18
N GLY A 532 -20.84 1.98 -6.84
CA GLY A 532 -21.92 1.67 -5.92
C GLY A 532 -22.26 0.18 -5.87
N ASN A 533 -23.40 -0.18 -5.31
CA ASN A 533 -23.83 -1.56 -5.10
C ASN A 533 -25.04 -1.90 -5.99
N SER A 534 -24.82 -2.77 -6.99
CA SER A 534 -25.84 -3.16 -7.97
C SER A 534 -26.87 -4.17 -7.44
N PHE A 535 -26.63 -4.80 -6.29
CA PHE A 535 -27.59 -5.74 -5.67
C PHE A 535 -28.97 -5.09 -5.45
N TYR A 536 -28.97 -3.81 -5.10
CA TYR A 536 -30.16 -3.02 -4.78
C TYR A 536 -30.90 -2.46 -6.00
N ASP A 537 -30.36 -2.61 -7.21
CA ASP A 537 -31.05 -2.18 -8.42
C ASP A 537 -32.27 -3.07 -8.72
N ASP A 538 -32.24 -4.32 -8.25
CA ASP A 538 -33.36 -5.25 -8.30
C ASP A 538 -34.29 -5.04 -7.08
N GLU A 539 -35.55 -4.72 -7.34
CA GLU A 539 -36.53 -4.38 -6.30
C GLU A 539 -36.82 -5.56 -5.36
N LYS A 540 -36.78 -6.80 -5.87
CA LYS A 540 -37.00 -7.99 -5.05
C LYS A 540 -35.83 -8.19 -4.08
N ASN A 541 -34.59 -8.09 -4.56
CA ASN A 541 -33.39 -8.17 -3.73
C ASN A 541 -33.37 -7.09 -2.64
N LEU A 542 -33.73 -5.85 -3.00
CA LEU A 542 -33.85 -4.74 -2.05
C LEU A 542 -34.86 -5.07 -0.94
N LEU A 543 -36.06 -5.54 -1.29
CA LEU A 543 -37.10 -5.86 -0.32
C LEU A 543 -36.74 -7.07 0.57
N ASP A 544 -36.12 -8.10 -0.02
CA ASP A 544 -35.64 -9.27 0.70
C ASP A 544 -34.56 -8.89 1.71
N MET A 545 -33.63 -7.99 1.35
CA MET A 545 -32.62 -7.46 2.27
C MET A 545 -33.25 -6.65 3.40
N LYS A 546 -34.23 -5.78 3.12
CA LYS A 546 -34.96 -5.07 4.19
C LYS A 546 -35.63 -6.03 5.16
N THR A 547 -36.26 -7.07 4.64
CA THR A 547 -36.90 -8.13 5.44
C THR A 547 -35.88 -8.83 6.33
N PHE A 548 -34.70 -9.17 5.78
CA PHE A 548 -33.61 -9.76 6.55
C PHE A 548 -33.08 -8.84 7.65
N LEU A 549 -32.81 -7.56 7.33
CA LEU A 549 -32.25 -6.62 8.30
C LEU A 549 -33.22 -6.39 9.47
N ALA A 550 -34.53 -6.33 9.19
CA ALA A 550 -35.59 -6.18 10.19
C ALA A 550 -35.90 -7.45 11.01
N LYS A 551 -35.46 -8.64 10.57
CA LYS A 551 -35.72 -9.92 11.25
C LYS A 551 -35.18 -9.91 12.69
N PRO A 552 -36.00 -10.11 13.74
CA PRO A 552 -35.52 -10.11 15.13
C PRO A 552 -34.76 -11.40 15.49
N ASN A 553 -35.24 -12.55 15.06
CA ASN A 553 -34.71 -13.87 15.44
C ASN A 553 -33.71 -14.39 14.40
N LYS A 554 -32.54 -13.75 14.32
CA LYS A 554 -31.44 -14.18 13.44
C LYS A 554 -30.75 -15.44 14.01
N THR A 555 -30.48 -16.43 13.16
CA THR A 555 -29.58 -17.56 13.47
C THR A 555 -28.15 -17.06 13.71
N GLU A 556 -27.28 -17.90 14.25
CA GLU A 556 -25.89 -17.49 14.56
C GLU A 556 -25.12 -17.04 13.31
N ILE A 557 -25.24 -17.73 12.17
CA ILE A 557 -24.60 -17.30 10.92
C ILE A 557 -25.19 -15.97 10.41
N GLU A 558 -26.51 -15.76 10.57
CA GLU A 558 -27.17 -14.52 10.18
C GLU A 558 -26.75 -13.35 11.08
N LYS A 559 -26.48 -13.60 12.38
CA LYS A 559 -25.91 -12.58 13.28
C LYS A 559 -24.50 -12.18 12.84
N ILE A 560 -23.67 -13.15 12.49
CA ILE A 560 -22.32 -12.90 11.94
C ILE A 560 -22.42 -12.11 10.63
N ALA A 561 -23.25 -12.55 9.68
CA ALA A 561 -23.44 -11.85 8.41
C ALA A 561 -23.94 -10.41 8.62
N PHE A 562 -24.92 -10.22 9.50
CA PHE A 562 -25.47 -8.90 9.84
C PHE A 562 -24.44 -7.96 10.49
N GLY A 563 -23.60 -8.48 11.37
CA GLY A 563 -22.64 -7.67 12.11
C GLY A 563 -21.43 -7.25 11.26
N ILE A 564 -21.04 -8.02 10.24
CA ILE A 564 -19.97 -7.62 9.31
C ILE A 564 -20.48 -6.73 8.17
N TYR A 565 -21.78 -6.76 7.87
CA TYR A 565 -22.34 -6.02 6.74
C TYR A 565 -22.36 -4.51 7.00
N SER A 566 -21.80 -3.74 6.07
CA SER A 566 -21.65 -2.29 6.18
C SER A 566 -22.97 -1.52 6.06
N LEU A 567 -23.90 -1.96 5.21
CA LEU A 567 -25.17 -1.26 4.96
C LEU A 567 -26.26 -1.64 5.97
N LYS A 568 -27.08 -0.67 6.38
CA LYS A 568 -28.20 -0.82 7.32
C LYS A 568 -29.51 -0.37 6.67
N LEU A 569 -30.63 -0.56 7.36
CA LEU A 569 -31.97 -0.20 6.87
C LEU A 569 -32.04 1.28 6.44
N LYS A 570 -31.39 2.18 7.19
CA LYS A 570 -31.32 3.61 6.85
C LYS A 570 -30.68 3.87 5.48
N ASP A 571 -29.69 3.08 5.07
CA ASP A 571 -28.97 3.27 3.81
C ASP A 571 -29.84 2.85 2.63
N ILE A 572 -30.59 1.75 2.79
CA ILE A 572 -31.58 1.29 1.81
C ILE A 572 -32.73 2.28 1.69
N ASN A 573 -33.27 2.76 2.82
CA ASN A 573 -34.32 3.79 2.82
C ASN A 573 -33.84 5.09 2.15
N ASN A 574 -32.59 5.49 2.38
CA ASN A 574 -32.00 6.65 1.72
C ASN A 574 -31.94 6.45 0.19
N PHE A 575 -31.50 5.28 -0.26
CA PHE A 575 -31.51 4.95 -1.69
C PHE A 575 -32.92 4.99 -2.30
N GLN A 576 -33.93 4.46 -1.60
CA GLN A 576 -35.33 4.54 -2.05
C GLN A 576 -35.83 6.00 -2.12
N ALA A 577 -35.43 6.86 -1.17
CA ALA A 577 -35.75 8.29 -1.19
C ALA A 577 -35.14 8.99 -2.40
N VAL A 578 -33.88 8.70 -2.73
CA VAL A 578 -33.19 9.20 -3.92
C VAL A 578 -33.93 8.75 -5.19
N GLN A 579 -34.19 7.45 -5.35
CA GLN A 579 -34.89 6.93 -6.52
C GLN A 579 -36.29 7.54 -6.69
N ALA A 580 -37.05 7.67 -5.60
CA ALA A 580 -38.37 8.28 -5.61
C ALA A 580 -38.30 9.75 -6.03
N THR A 581 -37.30 10.50 -5.55
CA THR A 581 -37.08 11.90 -5.91
C THR A 581 -36.80 12.07 -7.40
N PHE A 582 -35.88 11.29 -7.97
CA PHE A 582 -35.59 11.33 -9.42
C PHE A 582 -36.76 10.84 -10.29
N LYS A 583 -37.72 10.09 -9.72
CA LYS A 583 -39.00 9.73 -10.36
C LYS A 583 -40.12 10.75 -10.11
N ASN A 584 -39.81 11.89 -9.46
CA ASN A 584 -40.76 12.93 -9.05
C ASN A 584 -41.89 12.43 -8.12
N LYS A 585 -41.65 11.34 -7.37
CA LYS A 585 -42.54 10.76 -6.36
C LYS A 585 -42.20 11.32 -4.98
N ILE A 586 -42.42 12.62 -4.81
CA ILE A 586 -41.94 13.39 -3.65
C ILE A 586 -42.59 12.97 -2.32
N PRO A 587 -43.90 12.67 -2.23
CA PRO A 587 -44.48 12.14 -1.00
C PRO A 587 -43.83 10.82 -0.55
N GLU A 588 -43.56 9.91 -1.49
CA GLU A 588 -42.86 8.65 -1.20
C GLU A 588 -41.41 8.90 -0.78
N ALA A 589 -40.71 9.84 -1.44
CA ALA A 589 -39.35 10.22 -1.07
C ALA A 589 -39.27 10.76 0.36
N ILE A 590 -40.26 11.58 0.78
CA ILE A 590 -40.36 12.08 2.16
C ILE A 590 -40.59 10.92 3.15
N ALA A 591 -41.48 9.99 2.82
CA ALA A 591 -41.75 8.84 3.68
C ALA A 591 -40.51 7.94 3.87
N PHE A 592 -39.69 7.78 2.82
CA PHE A 592 -38.44 7.04 2.90
C PHE A 592 -37.35 7.80 3.65
N ILE A 593 -37.13 9.09 3.36
CA ILE A 593 -36.06 9.87 4.01
C ILE A 593 -36.29 9.98 5.53
N GLN A 594 -37.54 10.04 5.98
CA GLN A 594 -37.88 10.07 7.41
C GLN A 594 -37.45 8.79 8.16
N GLN A 595 -37.20 7.69 7.45
CA GLN A 595 -36.72 6.42 7.99
C GLN A 595 -35.19 6.27 7.93
N THR A 596 -34.44 7.37 7.77
CA THR A 596 -32.97 7.37 7.59
C THR A 596 -32.18 7.91 8.78
N ASP A 597 -32.81 7.98 9.95
CA ASP A 597 -32.24 8.54 11.19
C ASP A 597 -31.65 9.95 10.98
N SER A 598 -30.34 10.13 11.14
CA SER A 598 -29.66 11.43 11.01
C SER A 598 -29.48 11.90 9.58
N VAL A 599 -29.56 11.01 8.58
CA VAL A 599 -29.31 11.34 7.17
C VAL A 599 -30.32 12.36 6.64
N GLN A 600 -31.58 12.29 7.10
CA GLN A 600 -32.62 13.27 6.74
C GLN A 600 -32.24 14.73 7.09
N ASN A 601 -31.34 14.91 8.06
CA ASN A 601 -30.87 16.20 8.54
C ASN A 601 -29.55 16.65 7.88
N TYR A 602 -28.96 15.85 6.99
CA TYR A 602 -27.73 16.21 6.30
C TYR A 602 -27.97 17.44 5.41
N GLN A 603 -27.11 18.43 5.57
CA GLN A 603 -27.23 19.71 4.88
C GLN A 603 -26.54 19.65 3.53
N PHE A 604 -27.18 20.26 2.53
CA PHE A 604 -26.51 20.53 1.26
C PHE A 604 -25.32 21.47 1.46
N LEU A 605 -24.29 21.25 0.64
CA LEU A 605 -23.11 22.10 0.62
C LEU A 605 -23.35 23.42 -0.12
N GLY A 606 -24.33 23.49 -1.01
CA GLY A 606 -24.82 24.72 -1.65
C GLY A 606 -26.35 24.81 -1.57
N ASN A 607 -26.94 25.97 -1.88
CA ASN A 607 -28.40 26.09 -1.93
C ASN A 607 -28.93 25.39 -3.20
N PRO A 608 -29.72 24.30 -3.07
CA PRO A 608 -30.16 23.52 -4.22
C PRO A 608 -31.22 24.25 -5.07
N PHE A 609 -31.78 25.36 -4.61
CA PHE A 609 -32.77 26.13 -5.37
C PHE A 609 -32.18 27.28 -6.19
N ASN A 610 -30.86 27.50 -6.12
CA ASN A 610 -30.18 28.55 -6.88
C ASN A 610 -29.90 28.10 -8.32
N GLY A 611 -30.23 28.95 -9.30
CA GLY A 611 -29.95 28.69 -10.72
C GLY A 611 -28.84 29.60 -11.24
N ASN A 612 -27.58 29.23 -10.99
CA ASN A 612 -26.41 29.98 -11.44
C ASN A 612 -26.15 29.79 -12.94
N ILE A 613 -25.56 30.81 -13.58
CA ILE A 613 -25.19 30.75 -14.99
C ILE A 613 -24.05 29.75 -15.19
N LYS A 614 -22.95 29.94 -14.46
CA LYS A 614 -21.80 29.03 -14.42
C LYS A 614 -22.08 27.88 -13.44
N ASP A 615 -21.82 26.65 -13.89
CA ASP A 615 -21.77 25.48 -13.01
C ASP A 615 -20.40 25.43 -12.33
N CYS A 616 -20.34 25.66 -11.01
CA CYS A 616 -19.09 25.55 -10.25
C CYS A 616 -19.36 25.03 -8.84
N HIS A 617 -19.19 23.73 -8.63
CA HIS A 617 -19.45 23.08 -7.34
C HIS A 617 -18.71 23.76 -6.19
N ASP A 618 -17.39 23.90 -6.30
CA ASP A 618 -16.55 24.46 -5.23
C ASP A 618 -16.88 25.93 -4.94
N CYS A 619 -17.15 26.72 -5.99
CA CYS A 619 -17.54 28.12 -5.84
C CYS A 619 -18.88 28.24 -5.08
N GLU A 620 -19.85 27.38 -5.44
CA GLU A 620 -21.19 27.39 -4.86
C GLU A 620 -21.21 26.84 -3.43
N HIS A 621 -20.31 25.90 -3.11
CA HIS A 621 -20.14 25.37 -1.76
C HIS A 621 -19.46 26.39 -0.84
N ALA A 622 -18.50 27.16 -1.38
CA ALA A 622 -17.83 28.24 -0.66
C ALA A 622 -18.69 29.50 -0.50
N ALA A 623 -19.68 29.70 -1.37
CA ALA A 623 -20.55 30.87 -1.34
C ALA A 623 -21.36 30.96 -0.05
N TYR A 624 -21.57 32.18 0.44
CA TYR A 624 -22.42 32.43 1.61
C TYR A 624 -23.86 31.98 1.34
N GLN A 625 -24.40 31.17 2.24
CA GLN A 625 -25.75 30.63 2.14
C GLN A 625 -26.63 31.24 3.22
N LYS A 626 -27.62 32.04 2.80
CA LYS A 626 -28.62 32.63 3.69
C LYS A 626 -29.45 31.57 4.42
N LYS A 627 -29.73 30.45 3.75
CA LYS A 627 -30.38 29.27 4.31
C LYS A 627 -29.64 28.03 3.80
N LYS A 628 -29.28 27.13 4.73
CA LYS A 628 -28.87 25.77 4.41
C LYS A 628 -30.10 24.87 4.47
N TYR A 629 -30.24 24.00 3.48
CA TYR A 629 -31.34 23.02 3.44
C TYR A 629 -30.81 21.68 3.88
N SER A 630 -31.51 21.03 4.82
CA SER A 630 -31.38 19.58 5.01
C SER A 630 -32.07 18.80 3.88
N GLN A 631 -31.79 17.51 3.77
CA GLN A 631 -32.44 16.62 2.79
C GLN A 631 -33.97 16.60 2.96
N LEU A 632 -34.46 16.52 4.19
CA LEU A 632 -35.90 16.53 4.46
C LEU A 632 -36.53 17.90 4.15
N GLU A 633 -35.87 19.00 4.53
CA GLU A 633 -36.37 20.34 4.20
C GLU A 633 -36.41 20.59 2.70
N PHE A 634 -35.42 20.10 1.96
CA PHE A 634 -35.39 20.17 0.50
C PHE A 634 -36.62 19.48 -0.11
N LEU A 635 -36.91 18.23 0.28
CA LEU A 635 -38.07 17.48 -0.22
C LEU A 635 -39.41 18.12 0.19
N ASN A 636 -39.53 18.58 1.44
CA ASN A 636 -40.73 19.29 1.89
C ASN A 636 -40.94 20.61 1.13
N THR A 637 -39.86 21.32 0.81
CA THR A 637 -39.92 22.57 0.02
C THR A 637 -40.35 22.27 -1.41
N ILE A 638 -39.82 21.20 -2.04
CA ILE A 638 -40.29 20.73 -3.35
C ILE A 638 -41.79 20.44 -3.30
N LYS A 639 -42.24 19.64 -2.32
CA LYS A 639 -43.66 19.29 -2.18
C LYS A 639 -44.53 20.55 -2.08
N ALA A 640 -44.15 21.49 -1.22
CA ALA A 640 -44.91 22.73 -1.05
C ALA A 640 -44.99 23.55 -2.34
N MET A 641 -43.91 23.61 -3.13
CA MET A 641 -43.93 24.28 -4.44
C MET A 641 -44.80 23.54 -5.46
N GLN A 642 -44.80 22.20 -5.46
CA GLN A 642 -45.68 21.40 -6.32
C GLN A 642 -47.16 21.59 -5.96
N ASP A 643 -47.49 21.64 -4.66
CA ASP A 643 -48.85 21.91 -4.18
C ASP A 643 -49.33 23.29 -4.65
N LYS A 644 -48.47 24.32 -4.57
CA LYS A 644 -48.75 25.67 -5.10
C LYS A 644 -48.96 25.70 -6.60
N LEU A 645 -48.15 24.96 -7.36
CA LEU A 645 -48.34 24.82 -8.81
C LEU A 645 -49.68 24.18 -9.15
N ALA A 646 -50.12 23.17 -8.39
CA ALA A 646 -51.44 22.56 -8.57
C ALA A 646 -52.59 23.56 -8.32
N GLN A 647 -52.36 24.54 -7.43
CA GLN A 647 -53.28 25.64 -7.13
C GLN A 647 -53.12 26.85 -8.08
N LYS A 648 -52.20 26.78 -9.05
CA LYS A 648 -51.83 27.86 -9.98
C LYS A 648 -51.28 29.12 -9.30
N GLU A 649 -50.67 28.97 -8.14
CA GLU A 649 -50.06 30.07 -7.38
C GLU A 649 -48.60 30.28 -7.79
N ASP A 650 -48.23 31.53 -8.10
CA ASP A 650 -46.86 31.96 -8.43
C ASP A 650 -46.14 30.96 -9.36
N VAL A 651 -46.80 30.66 -10.48
CA VAL A 651 -46.42 29.57 -11.39
C VAL A 651 -45.00 29.73 -11.92
N TYR A 652 -44.61 30.97 -12.23
CA TYR A 652 -43.27 31.29 -12.72
C TYR A 652 -42.20 30.94 -11.69
N THR A 653 -42.28 31.49 -10.47
CA THR A 653 -41.22 31.34 -9.46
C THR A 653 -41.12 29.91 -8.96
N ASN A 654 -42.24 29.27 -8.66
CA ASN A 654 -42.25 27.88 -8.20
C ASN A 654 -41.69 26.94 -9.27
N SER A 655 -42.06 27.11 -10.54
CA SER A 655 -41.53 26.29 -11.64
C SER A 655 -40.03 26.53 -11.84
N LEU A 656 -39.56 27.78 -11.78
CA LEU A 656 -38.14 28.09 -11.91
C LEU A 656 -37.30 27.45 -10.79
N LEU A 657 -37.75 27.56 -9.54
CA LEU A 657 -37.06 26.99 -8.38
C LEU A 657 -37.09 25.46 -8.38
N LEU A 658 -38.19 24.84 -8.81
CA LEU A 658 -38.26 23.39 -9.00
C LEU A 658 -37.30 22.93 -10.10
N GLY A 659 -37.22 23.65 -11.21
CA GLY A 659 -36.24 23.39 -12.25
C GLY A 659 -34.80 23.42 -11.72
N ASN A 660 -34.46 24.44 -10.92
CA ASN A 660 -33.14 24.54 -10.27
C ASN A 660 -32.91 23.39 -9.29
N ALA A 661 -33.91 23.03 -8.48
CA ALA A 661 -33.84 21.96 -7.50
C ALA A 661 -33.46 20.62 -8.15
N PHE A 662 -34.20 20.21 -9.18
CA PHE A 662 -33.91 18.97 -9.89
C PHE A 662 -32.62 19.03 -10.70
N TYR A 663 -32.24 20.21 -11.22
CA TYR A 663 -30.96 20.37 -11.91
C TYR A 663 -29.79 20.22 -10.93
N ASN A 664 -29.92 20.81 -9.74
CA ASN A 664 -28.83 20.86 -8.77
C ASN A 664 -28.53 19.51 -8.11
N ILE A 665 -29.53 18.64 -7.97
CA ILE A 665 -29.27 17.26 -7.50
C ILE A 665 -28.77 16.33 -8.60
N SER A 666 -28.77 16.75 -9.87
CA SER A 666 -28.15 15.98 -10.96
C SER A 666 -26.62 15.99 -10.83
N HIS A 667 -25.93 15.17 -11.62
CA HIS A 667 -24.46 15.14 -11.68
C HIS A 667 -23.86 16.52 -12.04
N PHE A 668 -24.60 17.37 -12.74
CA PHE A 668 -24.10 18.68 -13.18
C PHE A 668 -24.24 19.78 -12.13
N GLY A 669 -24.97 19.50 -11.06
CA GLY A 669 -25.44 20.48 -10.10
C GLY A 669 -24.71 20.49 -8.76
N ASN A 670 -24.91 21.53 -7.96
CA ASN A 670 -24.19 21.72 -6.68
C ASN A 670 -24.61 20.74 -5.55
N GLY A 671 -25.63 19.91 -5.76
CA GLY A 671 -26.28 19.07 -4.76
C GLY A 671 -26.02 17.56 -4.89
N ARG A 672 -24.87 17.16 -5.46
CA ARG A 672 -24.51 15.73 -5.66
C ARG A 672 -24.56 14.89 -4.39
N THR A 673 -24.31 15.50 -3.23
CA THR A 673 -24.41 14.86 -1.90
C THR A 673 -25.79 14.26 -1.61
N PHE A 674 -26.82 14.61 -2.38
CA PHE A 674 -28.12 13.97 -2.32
C PHE A 674 -28.08 12.50 -2.75
N TYR A 675 -27.40 12.18 -3.86
CA TYR A 675 -27.35 10.83 -4.41
C TYR A 675 -26.03 10.11 -4.17
N GLU A 676 -24.94 10.80 -3.84
CA GLU A 676 -23.62 10.21 -3.58
C GLU A 676 -23.60 9.44 -2.25
N ILE A 677 -24.12 8.21 -2.31
CA ILE A 677 -24.29 7.29 -1.18
C ILE A 677 -23.71 5.93 -1.55
N SER A 678 -23.38 5.09 -0.57
CA SER A 678 -22.74 3.78 -0.81
C SER A 678 -23.44 2.89 -1.83
N ILE A 679 -24.78 2.93 -1.90
CA ILE A 679 -25.55 2.14 -2.88
C ILE A 679 -25.44 2.74 -4.30
N VAL A 680 -25.42 4.06 -4.47
CA VAL A 680 -25.37 4.71 -5.79
C VAL A 680 -23.93 4.79 -6.32
N GLY A 681 -22.96 5.10 -5.45
CA GLY A 681 -21.55 5.28 -5.79
C GLY A 681 -21.07 6.72 -5.63
N TYR A 682 -19.79 6.92 -5.94
CA TYR A 682 -19.08 8.20 -5.85
C TYR A 682 -18.17 8.37 -7.07
N GLY A 683 -18.17 9.55 -7.69
CA GLY A 683 -17.29 9.82 -8.83
C GLY A 683 -17.37 11.26 -9.32
N SER A 684 -16.23 11.81 -9.74
CA SER A 684 -16.21 13.16 -10.31
C SER A 684 -16.70 13.20 -11.77
N SER A 685 -16.85 12.02 -12.40
CA SER A 685 -17.37 11.82 -13.75
C SER A 685 -18.60 10.90 -13.71
N PRO A 686 -19.64 11.16 -14.55
CA PRO A 686 -20.82 10.30 -14.57
C PRO A 686 -20.52 8.90 -15.13
N TYR A 687 -19.41 8.71 -15.85
CA TYR A 687 -18.98 7.42 -16.41
C TYR A 687 -18.41 6.47 -15.35
N SER A 688 -18.15 6.96 -14.14
CA SER A 688 -17.73 6.13 -13.00
C SER A 688 -18.89 5.43 -12.30
N PHE A 689 -20.13 5.81 -12.64
CA PHE A 689 -21.33 5.19 -12.11
C PHE A 689 -21.83 4.08 -13.04
N ARG A 690 -22.40 3.03 -12.45
CA ARG A 690 -23.08 1.97 -13.21
C ARG A 690 -24.24 2.54 -14.04
N ASP A 691 -24.59 1.86 -15.13
CA ASP A 691 -25.50 2.39 -16.15
C ASP A 691 -26.87 2.84 -15.63
N SER A 692 -27.47 2.10 -14.71
CA SER A 692 -28.74 2.44 -14.06
C SER A 692 -28.63 3.79 -13.31
N MET A 693 -27.57 3.97 -12.53
CA MET A 693 -27.34 5.19 -11.75
C MET A 693 -26.91 6.35 -12.62
N LYS A 694 -26.01 6.13 -13.58
CA LYS A 694 -25.60 7.12 -14.58
C LYS A 694 -26.82 7.73 -15.26
N LYS A 695 -27.71 6.88 -15.81
CA LYS A 695 -28.96 7.34 -16.45
C LYS A 695 -29.84 8.17 -15.51
N MET A 696 -29.94 7.78 -14.23
CA MET A 696 -30.72 8.52 -13.24
C MET A 696 -30.13 9.90 -12.95
N ILE A 697 -28.84 9.97 -12.63
CA ILE A 697 -28.19 11.20 -12.15
C ILE A 697 -27.88 12.20 -13.26
N THR A 698 -27.82 11.77 -14.52
CA THR A 698 -27.58 12.67 -15.66
C THR A 698 -28.86 13.06 -16.41
N ASN A 699 -30.03 12.56 -15.99
CA ASN A 699 -31.31 12.89 -16.63
C ASN A 699 -31.71 14.34 -16.33
N CYS A 700 -31.99 15.12 -17.39
CA CYS A 700 -32.43 16.52 -17.28
C CYS A 700 -33.91 16.74 -17.68
N ASP A 701 -34.73 15.70 -17.79
CA ASP A 701 -36.13 15.78 -18.19
C ASP A 701 -36.99 16.54 -17.16
N LEU A 702 -36.81 16.25 -15.86
CA LEU A 702 -37.50 16.99 -14.80
C LEU A 702 -37.10 18.48 -14.76
N PRO A 703 -35.80 18.84 -14.76
CA PRO A 703 -35.39 20.24 -14.91
C PRO A 703 -36.01 20.92 -16.14
N LYS A 704 -35.92 20.29 -17.33
CA LYS A 704 -36.48 20.83 -18.57
C LYS A 704 -37.98 21.07 -18.46
N MET A 705 -38.73 20.10 -17.92
CA MET A 705 -40.17 20.21 -17.76
C MET A 705 -40.56 21.41 -16.88
N TYR A 706 -39.87 21.63 -15.75
CA TYR A 706 -40.14 22.78 -14.90
C TYR A 706 -39.63 24.11 -15.49
N TYR A 707 -38.48 24.14 -16.14
CA TYR A 707 -38.02 25.35 -16.85
C TYR A 707 -38.95 25.74 -18.00
N GLN A 708 -39.54 24.76 -18.70
CA GLN A 708 -40.54 25.01 -19.74
C GLN A 708 -41.82 25.60 -19.14
N LYS A 709 -42.32 25.06 -18.02
CA LYS A 709 -43.45 25.65 -17.27
C LYS A 709 -43.15 27.08 -16.81
N ALA A 710 -41.93 27.34 -16.35
CA ALA A 710 -41.49 28.68 -15.97
C ALA A 710 -41.47 29.62 -17.19
N PHE A 711 -40.95 29.16 -18.33
CA PHE A 711 -40.94 29.93 -19.58
C PHE A 711 -42.35 30.31 -20.06
N GLU A 712 -43.30 29.37 -19.97
CA GLU A 712 -44.70 29.60 -20.34
C GLU A 712 -45.39 30.61 -19.40
N ALA A 713 -45.04 30.59 -18.12
CA ALA A 713 -45.57 31.52 -17.12
C ALA A 713 -44.84 32.88 -17.06
N ALA A 714 -43.71 33.02 -17.75
CA ALA A 714 -42.88 34.22 -17.73
C ALA A 714 -43.57 35.39 -18.46
N THR A 715 -43.68 36.53 -17.78
CA THR A 715 -44.36 37.73 -18.30
C THR A 715 -43.40 38.75 -18.88
N THR A 716 -42.09 38.66 -18.58
CA THR A 716 -41.07 39.59 -19.08
C THR A 716 -40.05 38.90 -19.97
N LYS A 717 -39.41 39.70 -20.85
CA LYS A 717 -38.28 39.21 -21.67
C LYS A 717 -37.11 38.73 -20.82
N GLU A 718 -36.83 39.37 -19.68
CA GLU A 718 -35.78 38.93 -18.75
C GLU A 718 -36.04 37.52 -18.19
N GLN A 719 -37.27 37.28 -17.75
CA GLN A 719 -37.68 35.97 -17.23
C GLN A 719 -37.61 34.89 -18.31
N LYS A 720 -38.04 35.21 -19.54
CA LYS A 720 -37.94 34.30 -20.68
C LYS A 720 -36.50 34.01 -21.08
N ALA A 721 -35.64 35.03 -21.14
CA ALA A 721 -34.20 34.89 -21.40
C ALA A 721 -33.54 33.95 -20.38
N LYS A 722 -33.87 34.11 -19.10
CA LYS A 722 -33.41 33.22 -18.03
C LYS A 722 -33.83 31.77 -18.23
N CYS A 723 -35.12 31.52 -18.49
CA CYS A 723 -35.62 30.17 -18.70
C CYS A 723 -35.01 29.51 -19.94
N VAL A 724 -34.88 30.25 -21.05
CA VAL A 724 -34.24 29.78 -22.29
C VAL A 724 -32.79 29.38 -22.05
N TYR A 725 -32.03 30.14 -21.25
CA TYR A 725 -30.68 29.75 -20.89
C TYR A 725 -30.64 28.48 -20.04
N LEU A 726 -31.50 28.36 -19.02
CA LEU A 726 -31.54 27.17 -18.16
C LEU A 726 -31.95 25.91 -18.94
N LEU A 727 -32.87 26.04 -19.91
CA LEU A 727 -33.18 24.98 -20.87
C LEU A 727 -31.95 24.61 -21.70
N SER A 728 -31.19 25.59 -22.18
CA SER A 728 -29.96 25.35 -22.97
C SER A 728 -28.86 24.62 -22.18
N LYS A 729 -28.77 24.81 -20.86
CA LYS A 729 -27.86 24.01 -20.01
C LYS A 729 -28.24 22.52 -20.06
N CYS A 730 -29.53 22.22 -20.08
CA CYS A 730 -30.03 20.85 -20.18
C CYS A 730 -29.78 20.25 -21.57
N GLU A 731 -29.95 21.04 -22.64
CA GLU A 731 -29.59 20.65 -24.02
C GLU A 731 -28.09 20.35 -24.16
N ARG A 732 -27.24 21.19 -23.56
CA ARG A 732 -25.78 20.97 -23.49
C ARG A 732 -25.45 19.65 -22.80
N ASN A 733 -26.02 19.42 -21.62
CA ASN A 733 -25.74 18.22 -20.84
C ASN A 733 -26.19 16.96 -21.59
N GLU A 734 -27.35 16.97 -22.22
CA GLU A 734 -27.83 15.88 -23.07
C GLU A 734 -26.90 15.62 -24.26
N PHE A 735 -26.42 16.67 -24.93
CA PHE A 735 -25.44 16.54 -26.01
C PHE A 735 -24.19 15.79 -25.54
N TYR A 736 -23.60 16.17 -24.41
CA TYR A 736 -22.41 15.49 -23.89
C TYR A 736 -22.69 14.07 -23.40
N ASN A 737 -23.82 13.84 -22.74
CA ASN A 737 -24.24 12.50 -22.31
C ASN A 737 -24.39 11.55 -23.50
N ASN A 738 -25.01 12.01 -24.60
CA ASN A 738 -25.19 11.21 -25.80
C ASN A 738 -23.87 10.99 -26.54
N LYS A 739 -23.08 12.05 -26.69
CA LYS A 739 -21.78 12.02 -27.38
C LYS A 739 -20.82 11.01 -26.75
N TYR A 740 -20.79 10.98 -25.42
CA TYR A 740 -19.87 10.12 -24.67
C TYR A 740 -20.57 8.91 -24.03
N SER A 741 -21.80 8.59 -24.47
CA SER A 741 -22.61 7.49 -23.91
C SER A 741 -21.91 6.11 -23.96
N ASN A 742 -21.08 5.90 -24.98
CA ASN A 742 -20.31 4.68 -25.22
C ASN A 742 -18.89 4.71 -24.63
N VAL A 743 -18.51 5.79 -23.93
CA VAL A 743 -17.18 5.91 -23.31
C VAL A 743 -17.18 5.14 -22.00
N THR A 744 -16.39 4.08 -21.95
CA THR A 744 -16.17 3.27 -20.74
C THR A 744 -14.99 3.79 -19.91
N ASN A 745 -14.09 4.57 -20.51
CA ASN A 745 -12.93 5.18 -19.86
C ASN A 745 -12.67 6.59 -20.38
N TRP A 746 -12.58 7.58 -19.50
CA TRP A 746 -12.29 8.97 -19.90
C TRP A 746 -10.95 9.12 -20.63
N TRP A 747 -9.96 8.29 -20.30
CA TRP A 747 -8.64 8.30 -20.93
C TRP A 747 -8.64 7.79 -22.38
N SER A 748 -9.74 7.21 -22.86
CA SER A 748 -9.88 6.75 -24.25
C SER A 748 -10.62 7.75 -25.15
N VAL A 749 -10.94 8.95 -24.65
CA VAL A 749 -11.55 10.01 -25.46
C VAL A 749 -10.44 10.71 -26.26
N GLU A 750 -10.40 10.48 -27.57
CA GLU A 750 -9.49 11.18 -28.48
C GLU A 750 -9.81 12.69 -28.55
N ASP A 751 -8.80 13.53 -28.82
CA ASP A 751 -8.96 14.98 -28.98
C ASP A 751 -9.95 15.30 -30.12
N ASP A 752 -11.15 15.73 -29.74
CA ASP A 752 -12.21 16.00 -30.69
C ASP A 752 -12.15 17.43 -31.24
N LYS A 753 -12.33 17.56 -32.56
CA LYS A 753 -12.39 18.83 -33.29
C LYS A 753 -13.69 19.62 -33.02
N ILE A 754 -14.77 18.95 -32.60
CA ILE A 754 -16.06 19.61 -32.28
C ILE A 754 -16.37 19.46 -30.80
N ASN A 755 -15.96 20.46 -30.02
CA ASN A 755 -16.18 20.52 -28.57
C ASN A 755 -17.45 21.30 -28.15
N PHE A 756 -18.19 21.90 -29.10
CA PHE A 756 -19.38 22.73 -28.86
C PHE A 756 -20.30 22.84 -30.09
N THR A 757 -21.60 23.11 -29.88
CA THR A 757 -22.59 23.45 -30.94
C THR A 757 -23.57 24.53 -30.47
N ALA A 758 -24.15 25.28 -31.41
CA ALA A 758 -25.20 26.24 -31.11
C ALA A 758 -26.52 25.54 -30.77
N TRP A 759 -26.74 25.22 -29.49
CA TRP A 759 -27.97 24.64 -28.99
C TRP A 759 -29.19 25.54 -29.26
N ASN A 760 -30.39 24.97 -29.31
CA ASN A 760 -31.59 25.71 -29.69
C ASN A 760 -31.89 26.85 -28.72
N GLY A 761 -31.68 26.62 -27.42
CA GLY A 761 -31.77 27.67 -26.42
C GLY A 761 -30.77 28.81 -26.66
N PHE A 762 -29.54 28.52 -27.11
CA PHE A 762 -28.56 29.57 -27.45
C PHE A 762 -28.99 30.37 -28.68
N LYS A 763 -29.52 29.71 -29.72
CA LYS A 763 -30.08 30.39 -30.90
C LYS A 763 -31.24 31.31 -30.52
N ALA A 764 -32.17 30.82 -29.69
CA ALA A 764 -33.31 31.60 -29.20
C ALA A 764 -32.83 32.78 -28.33
N LEU A 765 -31.87 32.56 -27.44
CA LEU A 765 -31.28 33.59 -26.58
C LEU A 765 -30.66 34.74 -27.41
N LYS A 766 -29.90 34.42 -28.47
CA LYS A 766 -29.34 35.40 -29.43
C LYS A 766 -30.41 36.12 -30.24
N LYS A 767 -31.41 35.40 -30.77
CA LYS A 767 -32.39 35.96 -31.70
C LYS A 767 -33.46 36.82 -31.01
N GLU A 768 -33.95 36.38 -29.86
CA GLU A 768 -35.19 36.92 -29.28
C GLU A 768 -34.97 37.77 -28.03
N TYR A 769 -33.80 37.65 -27.39
CA TYR A 769 -33.54 38.20 -26.05
C TYR A 769 -32.20 38.95 -25.93
N SER A 770 -31.57 39.36 -27.04
CA SER A 770 -30.29 40.08 -27.04
C SER A 770 -30.34 41.45 -26.34
N ASP A 771 -31.54 42.00 -26.18
CA ASP A 771 -31.83 43.27 -25.51
C ASP A 771 -31.94 43.14 -23.97
N THR A 772 -31.87 41.92 -23.43
CA THR A 772 -32.02 41.68 -21.99
C THR A 772 -30.70 41.82 -21.23
N LYS A 773 -30.78 42.23 -19.95
CA LYS A 773 -29.64 42.22 -19.04
C LYS A 773 -29.16 40.80 -18.78
N TYR A 774 -30.08 39.84 -18.66
CA TYR A 774 -29.70 38.44 -18.46
C TYR A 774 -28.86 37.89 -19.62
N TYR A 775 -29.15 38.28 -20.87
CA TYR A 775 -28.31 37.93 -22.03
C TYR A 775 -26.86 38.41 -21.87
N GLN A 776 -26.67 39.64 -21.40
CA GLN A 776 -25.33 40.20 -21.15
C GLN A 776 -24.59 39.45 -20.03
N ASP A 777 -25.32 39.06 -18.98
CA ASP A 777 -24.74 38.27 -17.88
C ASP A 777 -24.32 36.88 -18.37
N VAL A 778 -25.08 36.27 -19.30
CA VAL A 778 -24.70 34.99 -19.92
C VAL A 778 -23.44 35.13 -20.77
N ILE A 779 -23.26 36.23 -21.50
CA ILE A 779 -22.02 36.49 -22.26
C ILE A 779 -20.81 36.56 -21.32
N ALA A 780 -20.95 37.23 -20.18
CA ALA A 780 -19.87 37.40 -19.21
C ALA A 780 -19.43 36.07 -18.57
N GLU A 781 -20.37 35.16 -18.34
CA GLU A 781 -20.15 33.96 -17.51
C GLU A 781 -20.04 32.65 -18.32
N CYS A 782 -20.57 32.59 -19.55
CA CYS A 782 -20.63 31.38 -20.36
C CYS A 782 -19.71 31.44 -21.59
N GLY A 783 -18.52 30.83 -21.48
CA GLY A 783 -17.54 30.78 -22.58
C GLY A 783 -18.10 30.21 -23.89
N TYR A 784 -18.89 29.13 -23.83
CA TYR A 784 -19.53 28.55 -25.02
C TYR A 784 -20.48 29.52 -25.73
N PHE A 785 -21.29 30.26 -24.96
CA PHE A 785 -22.21 31.23 -25.54
C PHE A 785 -21.45 32.42 -26.12
N ASN A 786 -20.44 32.92 -25.41
CA ASN A 786 -19.57 33.99 -25.89
C ASN A 786 -18.86 33.60 -27.21
N THR A 787 -18.40 32.35 -27.34
CA THR A 787 -17.81 31.85 -28.59
C THR A 787 -18.85 31.80 -29.72
N TYR A 788 -20.08 31.34 -29.45
CA TYR A 788 -21.14 31.29 -30.45
C TYR A 788 -21.56 32.67 -31.00
N ILE A 789 -21.56 33.70 -30.16
CA ILE A 789 -21.93 35.06 -30.61
C ILE A 789 -20.79 35.76 -31.35
N SER A 790 -19.53 35.33 -31.11
CA SER A 790 -18.32 35.89 -31.72
C SER A 790 -17.99 35.28 -33.08
N GLN A 791 -18.73 34.24 -33.47
CA GLN A 791 -18.79 33.67 -34.83
C GLN A 791 -19.95 34.31 -35.59
#